data_AF-A0A421AVJ5-F1
#
_entry.id   AF-A0A421AVJ5-F1
#
_cell.length_a   1.000
_cell.length_b   1.000
_cell.length_c   1.000
_cell.angle_alpha   90.00
_cell.angle_beta   90.00
_cell.angle_gamma   90.00
#
_symmetry.space_group_name_H-M   'P 1'
#
loop_
_entity.id
_entity.type
_entity.pdbx_description
1 polymer ?
#
loop_
_entity_poly.entity_id
_entity_poly.type
_entity_poly.pdbx_seq_one_letter_code
_entity_poly.pdbx_strand_id
1 'polypeptide(L)'
;MSDADGTMSEAEKAARYGELIQRIGGALLAAVPPQWRRLDLVATVAASVQEYGLVVHLADGTAVAQEPPAEVADAFVALREVTYTRESGAWFTARFVMNPPTEYHVFYNYQQEPRWDPPVPAEVFARDLERFPRVDDQVPNWLRRRLGLPPLPVSTEPAGIVEQRELGQRISDLLVTRAPSDWTQLRVGYRAAGQYTELRGKVIGLDGQVRDWAPPAEVADEFAVLRARMAHPERGTWSGVQVIVEYPLRASTSYTFEDPGWNSAPPRPAILDELNRFPRSPEHVPAWMRDLVPDLDQVLAARAQLRHARVFDRREPDGRPIVERPPVPADQVAGVLHYLTHAHVLLGGRGYDPDLFVPESAPDVPAAFSTDGTWIWPASIPHYLAKHGIPPEADLVEHIRAAGFTPPPVDAAAAALAYTALTGEVAAGSAVSAVDDDRAELAWIALALSEAGVSPRAYSLDGPVDESWSLEQVDGQWQVAQYERGRAFAARQFPTLTEAGAYLLGTLTILPARRRAGFPDNNTVAALNDWPIQPLPGEPPLTLFTHKRTAWLLEGREIIRHGTADGNLVFAPNTTFPEMSLRPDRESDPTHRYRVTRDLPVLAGTTVPWHNQPGGATAYLLPHPITHHLANGSLTDITT
;
A
#
# COMPACT_ATOMS: atom_id res chain seq x y z
N MET A 1 -45.94 -23.18 -33.59
CA MET A 1 -46.17 -23.60 -32.19
C MET A 1 -45.28 -22.70 -31.36
N SER A 2 -45.88 -21.72 -30.68
CA SER A 2 -45.16 -20.88 -29.72
C SER A 2 -45.13 -21.67 -28.41
N ASP A 3 -43.94 -21.86 -27.86
CA ASP A 3 -43.80 -22.37 -26.49
C ASP A 3 -44.22 -21.26 -25.52
N ALA A 4 -44.80 -21.69 -24.40
CA ALA A 4 -45.67 -20.90 -23.52
C ALA A 4 -44.94 -20.02 -22.49
N ASP A 5 -43.76 -19.52 -22.85
CA ASP A 5 -43.05 -18.48 -22.12
C ASP A 5 -42.56 -17.52 -23.20
N GLY A 6 -42.73 -16.20 -23.07
CA GLY A 6 -42.54 -15.21 -24.14
C GLY A 6 -41.10 -15.06 -24.68
N THR A 7 -40.24 -16.07 -24.49
CA THR A 7 -38.86 -16.18 -24.93
C THR A 7 -38.79 -16.75 -26.34
N MET A 8 -38.26 -15.96 -27.27
CA MET A 8 -37.94 -16.40 -28.63
C MET A 8 -37.04 -17.64 -28.61
N SER A 9 -37.36 -18.63 -29.45
CA SER A 9 -36.50 -19.79 -29.69
C SER A 9 -35.16 -19.38 -30.31
N GLU A 10 -34.12 -20.22 -30.17
CA GLU A 10 -32.80 -19.97 -30.78
C GLU A 10 -32.87 -19.74 -32.30
N ALA A 11 -33.77 -20.46 -32.98
CA ALA A 11 -33.99 -20.28 -34.42
C ALA A 11 -34.61 -18.91 -34.75
N GLU A 12 -35.57 -18.46 -33.94
CA GLU A 12 -36.18 -17.13 -34.08
C GLU A 12 -35.18 -16.02 -33.76
N LYS A 13 -34.33 -16.20 -32.74
CA LYS A 13 -33.23 -15.27 -32.42
C LYS A 13 -32.24 -15.19 -33.58
N ALA A 14 -31.81 -16.32 -34.13
CA ALA A 14 -30.89 -16.35 -35.26
C ALA A 14 -31.49 -15.69 -36.51
N ALA A 15 -32.77 -15.92 -36.80
CA ALA A 15 -33.47 -15.27 -37.91
C ALA A 15 -33.58 -13.76 -37.69
N ARG A 16 -33.97 -13.33 -36.48
CA ARG A 16 -34.07 -11.91 -36.11
C ARG A 16 -32.72 -11.21 -36.14
N TYR A 17 -31.66 -11.88 -35.68
CA TYR A 17 -30.28 -11.40 -35.78
C TYR A 17 -29.91 -11.13 -37.25
N GLY A 18 -30.15 -12.11 -38.14
CA GLY A 18 -29.88 -11.96 -39.56
C GLY A 18 -30.65 -10.79 -40.20
N GLU A 19 -31.93 -10.63 -39.86
CA GLU A 19 -32.76 -9.50 -40.31
C GLU A 19 -32.17 -8.15 -39.87
N LEU A 20 -31.80 -8.03 -38.59
CA LEU A 20 -31.23 -6.80 -38.03
C LEU A 20 -29.89 -6.44 -38.68
N ILE A 21 -29.03 -7.42 -38.89
CA ILE A 21 -27.74 -7.22 -39.57
C ILE A 21 -27.93 -6.75 -41.00
N GLN A 22 -28.88 -7.33 -41.75
CA GLN A 22 -29.21 -6.89 -43.10
C GLN A 22 -29.78 -5.47 -43.12
N ARG A 23 -30.66 -5.13 -42.17
CA ARG A 23 -31.21 -3.78 -42.01
C ARG A 23 -30.12 -2.76 -41.73
N ILE A 24 -29.22 -3.05 -40.78
CA ILE A 24 -28.07 -2.20 -40.45
C ILE A 24 -27.19 -2.02 -41.69
N GLY A 25 -26.80 -3.12 -42.34
CA GLY A 25 -25.95 -3.07 -43.53
C GLY A 25 -26.57 -2.26 -44.67
N GLY A 26 -27.86 -2.46 -44.96
CA GLY A 26 -28.59 -1.72 -45.99
C GLY A 26 -28.69 -0.22 -45.70
N ALA A 27 -29.02 0.14 -44.46
CA ALA A 27 -29.10 1.53 -44.00
C ALA A 27 -27.76 2.25 -44.13
N LEU A 28 -26.67 1.59 -43.70
CA LEU A 28 -25.32 2.13 -43.81
C LEU A 28 -24.88 2.27 -45.27
N LEU A 29 -25.16 1.27 -46.12
CA LEU A 29 -24.86 1.33 -47.56
C LEU A 29 -25.61 2.45 -48.29
N ALA A 30 -26.84 2.78 -47.86
CA ALA A 30 -27.57 3.91 -48.41
C ALA A 30 -26.99 5.27 -47.98
N ALA A 31 -26.26 5.31 -46.86
CA ALA A 31 -25.72 6.52 -46.25
C ALA A 31 -24.23 6.78 -46.57
N VAL A 32 -23.50 5.81 -47.14
CA VAL A 32 -22.09 6.00 -47.51
C VAL A 32 -21.93 6.83 -48.78
N PRO A 33 -20.93 7.72 -48.85
CA PRO A 33 -20.60 8.41 -50.09
C PRO A 33 -20.14 7.45 -51.21
N PRO A 34 -20.19 7.88 -52.49
CA PRO A 34 -19.60 7.12 -53.60
C PRO A 34 -18.11 6.87 -53.40
N GLN A 35 -17.60 5.79 -54.00
CA GLN A 35 -16.17 5.43 -53.97
C GLN A 35 -15.60 5.23 -52.55
N TRP A 36 -16.40 4.69 -51.63
CA TRP A 36 -15.95 4.31 -50.30
C TRP A 36 -15.09 3.03 -50.34
N ARG A 37 -14.22 2.86 -49.34
CA ARG A 37 -13.30 1.73 -49.19
C ARG A 37 -13.53 0.95 -47.90
N ARG A 38 -13.94 1.63 -46.84
CA ARG A 38 -14.35 1.01 -45.58
C ARG A 38 -15.33 1.91 -44.83
N LEU A 39 -16.31 1.30 -44.20
CA LEU A 39 -17.13 1.91 -43.17
C LEU A 39 -16.84 1.24 -41.84
N ASP A 40 -16.77 2.03 -40.78
CA ASP A 40 -16.56 1.55 -39.42
C ASP A 40 -17.50 2.29 -38.47
N LEU A 41 -18.42 1.53 -37.87
CA LEU A 41 -19.40 2.00 -36.92
C LEU A 41 -19.10 1.39 -35.56
N VAL A 42 -18.90 2.22 -34.54
CA VAL A 42 -18.79 1.82 -33.15
C VAL A 42 -20.06 2.27 -32.43
N ALA A 43 -20.78 1.33 -31.82
CA ALA A 43 -21.96 1.56 -31.00
C ALA A 43 -21.65 1.19 -29.55
N THR A 44 -21.79 2.14 -28.63
CA THR A 44 -21.64 1.92 -27.19
C THR A 44 -22.98 2.15 -26.51
N VAL A 45 -23.44 1.17 -25.73
CA VAL A 45 -24.81 1.18 -25.17
C VAL A 45 -24.80 0.72 -23.72
N ALA A 46 -25.45 1.49 -22.85
CA ALA A 46 -25.76 1.11 -21.47
C ALA A 46 -27.11 1.72 -21.04
N ALA A 47 -28.05 0.86 -20.67
CA ALA A 47 -29.45 1.18 -20.38
C ALA A 47 -30.07 2.10 -21.45
N SER A 48 -30.38 3.35 -21.08
CA SER A 48 -30.97 4.36 -21.97
C SER A 48 -29.93 5.28 -22.63
N VAL A 49 -28.63 5.10 -22.34
CA VAL A 49 -27.55 5.93 -22.89
C VAL A 49 -26.89 5.19 -24.05
N GLN A 50 -26.71 5.90 -25.16
CA GLN A 50 -26.15 5.38 -26.40
C GLN A 50 -25.17 6.40 -26.97
N GLU A 51 -24.06 5.92 -27.47
CA GLU A 51 -23.05 6.71 -28.18
C GLU A 51 -22.68 5.97 -29.46
N TYR A 52 -22.68 6.68 -30.58
CA TYR A 52 -22.32 6.12 -31.88
C TYR A 52 -21.23 6.95 -32.55
N GLY A 53 -20.25 6.26 -33.11
CA GLY A 53 -19.26 6.87 -33.99
C GLY A 53 -19.25 6.15 -35.32
N LEU A 54 -19.53 6.86 -36.41
CA LEU A 54 -19.47 6.32 -37.77
C LEU A 54 -18.42 7.07 -38.58
N VAL A 55 -17.43 6.31 -39.06
CA VAL A 55 -16.36 6.81 -39.93
C VAL A 55 -16.38 6.05 -41.25
N VAL A 56 -16.37 6.79 -42.36
CA VAL A 56 -16.29 6.24 -43.71
C VAL A 56 -14.98 6.67 -44.35
N HIS A 57 -14.16 5.69 -44.74
CA HIS A 57 -12.93 5.87 -45.49
C HIS A 57 -13.22 5.81 -46.98
N LEU A 58 -12.79 6.83 -47.72
CA LEU A 58 -12.96 6.96 -49.15
C LEU A 58 -11.75 6.40 -49.92
N ALA A 59 -11.93 6.14 -51.23
CA ALA A 59 -10.90 5.60 -52.09
C ALA A 59 -9.71 6.56 -52.30
N ASP A 60 -9.93 7.87 -52.14
CA ASP A 60 -8.88 8.90 -52.18
C ASP A 60 -8.03 8.98 -50.90
N GLY A 61 -8.34 8.15 -49.89
CA GLY A 61 -7.66 8.08 -48.60
C GLY A 61 -8.20 9.03 -47.55
N THR A 62 -9.22 9.85 -47.86
CA THR A 62 -9.87 10.71 -46.87
C THR A 62 -10.84 9.92 -45.99
N ALA A 63 -11.07 10.41 -44.77
CA ALA A 63 -12.02 9.83 -43.82
C ALA A 63 -13.09 10.87 -43.46
N VAL A 64 -14.36 10.47 -43.49
CA VAL A 64 -15.52 11.30 -43.18
C VAL A 64 -16.20 10.74 -41.94
N ALA A 65 -16.27 11.54 -40.88
CA ALA A 65 -17.13 11.25 -39.74
C ALA A 65 -18.55 11.73 -40.06
N GLN A 66 -19.55 10.91 -39.79
CA GLN A 66 -20.96 11.22 -40.01
C GLN A 66 -21.83 10.61 -38.92
N GLU A 67 -23.04 11.14 -38.75
CA GLU A 67 -24.04 10.52 -37.89
C GLU A 67 -24.60 9.25 -38.55
N PRO A 68 -24.80 8.15 -37.81
CA PRO A 68 -25.49 6.99 -38.36
C PRO A 68 -26.98 7.29 -38.61
N PRO A 69 -27.60 6.67 -39.63
CA PRO A 69 -29.05 6.76 -39.81
C PRO A 69 -29.80 6.32 -38.54
N ALA A 70 -30.90 7.00 -38.19
CA ALA A 70 -31.66 6.71 -36.97
C ALA A 70 -32.11 5.24 -36.86
N GLU A 71 -32.44 4.61 -37.99
CA GLU A 71 -32.81 3.19 -38.04
C GLU A 71 -31.68 2.23 -37.65
N VAL A 72 -30.42 2.66 -37.78
CA VAL A 72 -29.25 1.89 -37.31
C VAL A 72 -29.22 1.88 -35.79
N ALA A 73 -29.47 3.03 -35.14
CA ALA A 73 -29.50 3.11 -33.68
C ALA A 73 -30.57 2.15 -33.09
N ASP A 74 -31.80 2.21 -33.62
CA ASP A 74 -32.89 1.31 -33.23
C ASP A 74 -32.53 -0.17 -33.44
N ALA A 75 -31.87 -0.49 -34.56
CA ALA A 75 -31.47 -1.85 -34.87
C ALA A 75 -30.38 -2.37 -33.93
N PHE A 76 -29.44 -1.54 -33.47
CA PHE A 76 -28.43 -1.94 -32.47
C PHE A 76 -29.05 -2.19 -31.09
N VAL A 77 -30.07 -1.43 -30.68
CA VAL A 77 -30.82 -1.71 -29.45
C VAL A 77 -31.50 -3.08 -29.54
N ALA A 78 -32.18 -3.36 -30.64
CA ALA A 78 -32.80 -4.66 -30.87
C ALA A 78 -31.77 -5.80 -30.96
N LEU A 79 -30.60 -5.53 -31.57
CA LEU A 79 -29.51 -6.49 -31.67
C LEU A 79 -28.98 -6.86 -30.29
N ARG A 80 -28.88 -5.88 -29.38
CA ARG A 80 -28.49 -6.07 -27.98
C ARG A 80 -29.45 -6.99 -27.22
N GLU A 81 -30.75 -6.86 -27.47
CA GLU A 81 -31.77 -7.74 -26.88
C GLU A 81 -31.71 -9.17 -27.43
N VAL A 82 -31.52 -9.32 -28.73
CA VAL A 82 -31.49 -10.64 -29.39
C VAL A 82 -30.21 -11.42 -29.07
N THR A 83 -29.09 -10.72 -28.89
CA THR A 83 -27.78 -11.32 -28.56
C THR A 83 -27.58 -11.54 -27.06
N TYR A 84 -28.48 -11.02 -26.22
CA TYR A 84 -28.39 -11.21 -24.78
C TYR A 84 -28.58 -12.68 -24.39
N THR A 85 -27.66 -13.16 -23.56
CA THR A 85 -27.82 -14.37 -22.76
C THR A 85 -27.45 -14.07 -21.31
N ARG A 86 -27.97 -14.85 -20.36
CA ARG A 86 -27.62 -14.68 -18.94
C ARG A 86 -26.16 -15.03 -18.64
N GLU A 87 -25.55 -15.89 -19.47
CA GLU A 87 -24.16 -16.32 -19.35
C GLU A 87 -23.19 -15.25 -19.85
N SER A 88 -23.43 -14.65 -21.01
CA SER A 88 -22.55 -13.62 -21.58
C SER A 88 -22.91 -12.20 -21.13
N GLY A 89 -24.14 -11.98 -20.68
CA GLY A 89 -24.73 -10.66 -20.53
C GLY A 89 -24.99 -9.95 -21.87
N ALA A 90 -25.48 -8.72 -21.79
CA ALA A 90 -25.59 -7.82 -22.95
C ALA A 90 -24.24 -7.14 -23.20
N TRP A 91 -23.82 -7.06 -24.46
CA TRP A 91 -22.58 -6.36 -24.82
C TRP A 91 -22.67 -4.87 -24.46
N PHE A 92 -21.51 -4.25 -24.21
CA PHE A 92 -21.37 -2.82 -23.92
C PHE A 92 -20.96 -2.01 -25.14
N THR A 93 -20.15 -2.61 -26.02
CA THR A 93 -19.75 -2.01 -27.29
C THR A 93 -19.91 -3.04 -28.40
N ALA A 94 -20.45 -2.62 -29.54
CA ALA A 94 -20.46 -3.38 -30.76
C ALA A 94 -19.77 -2.57 -31.86
N ARG A 95 -18.85 -3.19 -32.61
CA ARG A 95 -18.15 -2.57 -33.73
C ARG A 95 -18.50 -3.28 -35.02
N PHE A 96 -19.11 -2.56 -35.95
CA PHE A 96 -19.52 -3.05 -37.26
C PHE A 96 -18.62 -2.45 -38.32
N VAL A 97 -17.83 -3.29 -38.99
CA VAL A 97 -16.93 -2.88 -40.06
C VAL A 97 -17.44 -3.47 -41.37
N MET A 98 -17.49 -2.66 -42.42
CA MET A 98 -17.87 -3.08 -43.76
C MET A 98 -16.81 -2.66 -44.77
N ASN A 99 -16.51 -3.54 -45.72
CA ASN A 99 -15.74 -3.26 -46.94
C ASN A 99 -16.63 -3.53 -48.18
N PRO A 100 -16.43 -2.81 -49.29
CA PRO A 100 -17.17 -3.06 -50.51
C PRO A 100 -16.81 -4.44 -51.11
N PRO A 101 -17.72 -5.11 -51.82
CA PRO A 101 -19.09 -4.66 -52.10
C PRO A 101 -20.06 -4.81 -50.91
N THR A 102 -19.92 -5.87 -50.10
CA THR A 102 -20.81 -6.14 -48.94
C THR A 102 -20.13 -7.02 -47.87
N GLU A 103 -18.80 -7.08 -47.83
CA GLU A 103 -18.10 -7.86 -46.79
C GLU A 103 -18.23 -7.10 -45.47
N TYR A 104 -18.77 -7.73 -44.43
CA TYR A 104 -18.87 -7.09 -43.12
C TYR A 104 -18.45 -8.03 -41.99
N HIS A 105 -18.02 -7.44 -40.89
CA HIS A 105 -17.67 -8.12 -39.65
C HIS A 105 -18.24 -7.35 -38.46
N VAL A 106 -18.73 -8.08 -37.46
CA VAL A 106 -19.29 -7.49 -36.24
C VAL A 106 -18.56 -8.05 -35.04
N PHE A 107 -18.05 -7.14 -34.20
CA PHE A 107 -17.31 -7.46 -32.99
C PHE A 107 -18.11 -6.98 -31.79
N TYR A 108 -18.15 -7.78 -30.74
CA TYR A 108 -18.88 -7.46 -29.51
C TYR A 108 -17.95 -7.49 -28.31
N ASN A 109 -18.00 -6.43 -27.52
CA ASN A 109 -17.33 -6.35 -26.23
C ASN A 109 -18.37 -6.58 -25.12
N TYR A 110 -18.23 -7.70 -24.41
CA TYR A 110 -19.07 -8.07 -23.26
C TYR A 110 -18.42 -7.79 -21.91
N GLN A 111 -17.10 -7.63 -21.86
CA GLN A 111 -16.31 -7.77 -20.64
C GLN A 111 -15.48 -6.54 -20.29
N GLN A 112 -15.13 -5.71 -21.26
CA GLN A 112 -14.25 -4.56 -21.06
C GLN A 112 -15.05 -3.27 -20.87
N GLU A 113 -14.51 -2.38 -20.04
CA GLU A 113 -15.16 -1.11 -19.73
C GLU A 113 -15.28 -0.23 -21.00
N PRO A 114 -16.50 0.14 -21.41
CA PRO A 114 -16.67 1.12 -22.47
C PRO A 114 -16.14 2.48 -22.02
N ARG A 115 -15.45 3.22 -22.91
CA ARG A 115 -15.11 4.63 -22.62
C ARG A 115 -16.21 5.49 -23.19
N TRP A 116 -16.80 6.28 -22.31
CA TRP A 116 -17.84 7.24 -22.62
C TRP A 116 -17.25 8.64 -22.54
N ASP A 117 -17.70 9.52 -23.42
CA ASP A 117 -17.42 10.95 -23.32
C ASP A 117 -18.72 11.76 -23.40
N PRO A 118 -19.21 12.34 -22.29
CA PRO A 118 -18.65 12.30 -20.93
C PRO A 118 -18.87 10.94 -20.22
N PRO A 119 -18.14 10.65 -19.13
CA PRO A 119 -18.34 9.44 -18.34
C PRO A 119 -19.78 9.27 -17.86
N VAL A 120 -20.36 8.08 -18.05
CA VAL A 120 -21.72 7.78 -17.58
C VAL A 120 -21.75 7.42 -16.08
N PRO A 121 -22.79 7.85 -15.33
CA PRO A 121 -22.95 7.52 -13.90
C PRO A 121 -23.15 6.03 -13.62
N ALA A 122 -22.81 5.60 -12.41
CA ALA A 122 -22.92 4.19 -11.97
C ALA A 122 -24.38 3.67 -12.02
N GLU A 123 -25.36 4.54 -11.78
CA GLU A 123 -26.79 4.22 -11.80
C GLU A 123 -27.28 3.80 -13.21
N VAL A 124 -26.60 4.26 -14.27
CA VAL A 124 -26.88 3.81 -15.63
C VAL A 124 -26.54 2.33 -15.77
N PHE A 125 -25.37 1.92 -15.27
CA PHE A 125 -24.95 0.52 -15.30
C PHE A 125 -25.76 -0.36 -14.35
N ALA A 126 -26.19 0.16 -13.20
CA ALA A 126 -27.08 -0.56 -12.29
C ALA A 126 -28.41 -0.93 -12.99
N ARG A 127 -29.06 0.05 -13.63
CA ARG A 127 -30.28 -0.17 -14.42
C ARG A 127 -30.05 -1.09 -15.62
N ASP A 128 -28.87 -1.00 -16.23
CA ASP A 128 -28.51 -1.89 -17.34
C ASP A 128 -28.41 -3.35 -16.88
N LEU A 129 -27.78 -3.59 -15.72
CA LEU A 129 -27.66 -4.91 -15.11
C LEU A 129 -29.01 -5.45 -14.60
N GLU A 130 -29.90 -4.58 -14.12
CA GLU A 130 -31.29 -4.95 -13.78
C GLU A 130 -32.07 -5.44 -15.01
N ARG A 131 -31.89 -4.79 -16.17
CA ARG A 131 -32.55 -5.18 -17.42
C ARG A 131 -31.91 -6.40 -18.08
N PHE A 132 -30.58 -6.48 -18.05
CA PHE A 132 -29.78 -7.54 -18.66
C PHE A 132 -28.95 -8.26 -17.59
N PRO A 133 -29.61 -9.05 -16.72
CA PRO A 133 -28.92 -9.69 -15.61
C PRO A 133 -27.87 -10.67 -16.11
N ARG A 134 -26.74 -10.68 -15.42
CA ARG A 134 -25.62 -11.61 -15.62
C ARG A 134 -25.58 -12.58 -14.46
N VAL A 135 -25.06 -13.79 -14.68
CA VAL A 135 -24.60 -14.61 -13.54
C VAL A 135 -23.46 -13.89 -12.82
N ASP A 136 -23.35 -14.09 -11.51
CA ASP A 136 -22.53 -13.25 -10.63
C ASP A 136 -21.04 -13.22 -11.02
N ASP A 137 -20.53 -14.36 -11.47
CA ASP A 137 -19.15 -14.56 -11.96
C ASP A 137 -18.90 -14.01 -13.38
N GLN A 138 -19.96 -13.58 -14.08
CA GLN A 138 -19.89 -12.94 -15.40
C GLN A 138 -20.10 -11.42 -15.33
N VAL A 139 -20.25 -10.86 -14.12
CA VAL A 139 -20.18 -9.42 -13.88
C VAL A 139 -18.71 -8.99 -13.84
N PRO A 140 -18.22 -8.20 -14.81
CA PRO A 140 -16.80 -7.84 -14.88
C PRO A 140 -16.33 -7.05 -13.65
N ASN A 141 -15.05 -7.19 -13.28
CA ASN A 141 -14.49 -6.52 -12.11
C ASN A 141 -14.58 -4.99 -12.16
N TRP A 142 -14.49 -4.36 -13.33
CA TRP A 142 -14.70 -2.90 -13.44
C TRP A 142 -16.14 -2.50 -13.11
N LEU A 143 -17.12 -3.31 -13.52
CA LEU A 143 -18.54 -3.07 -13.26
C LEU A 143 -18.85 -3.30 -11.78
N ARG A 144 -18.28 -4.36 -11.20
CA ARG A 144 -18.34 -4.61 -9.76
C ARG A 144 -17.84 -3.42 -8.96
N ARG A 145 -16.65 -2.88 -9.31
CA ARG A 145 -16.10 -1.68 -8.67
C ARG A 145 -17.02 -0.47 -8.79
N ARG A 146 -17.56 -0.18 -9.97
CA ARG A 146 -18.49 0.95 -10.17
C ARG A 146 -19.77 0.83 -9.35
N LEU A 147 -20.23 -0.39 -9.09
CA LEU A 147 -21.44 -0.68 -8.34
C LEU A 147 -21.20 -0.93 -6.85
N GLY A 148 -19.94 -0.85 -6.37
CA GLY A 148 -19.59 -1.17 -4.99
C GLY A 148 -19.78 -2.65 -4.62
N LEU A 149 -19.79 -3.54 -5.63
CA LEU A 149 -19.82 -4.99 -5.42
C LEU A 149 -18.41 -5.50 -5.10
N PRO A 150 -18.28 -6.58 -4.29
CA PRO A 150 -16.99 -7.22 -4.08
C PRO A 150 -16.33 -7.60 -5.42
N PRO A 151 -15.01 -7.57 -5.59
CA PRO A 151 -14.37 -8.05 -6.81
C PRO A 151 -14.39 -9.59 -6.90
N LEU A 152 -14.45 -10.13 -8.12
CA LEU A 152 -14.25 -11.56 -8.37
C LEU A 152 -12.77 -11.92 -8.23
N PRO A 153 -12.45 -13.09 -7.64
CA PRO A 153 -11.09 -13.61 -7.60
C PRO A 153 -10.54 -13.77 -9.02
N VAL A 154 -9.33 -13.28 -9.25
CA VAL A 154 -8.55 -13.68 -10.42
C VAL A 154 -7.94 -15.04 -10.08
N SER A 155 -8.34 -16.10 -10.79
CA SER A 155 -7.73 -17.41 -10.59
C SER A 155 -6.24 -17.35 -10.85
N THR A 156 -5.45 -17.91 -9.93
CA THR A 156 -4.00 -18.01 -10.02
C THR A 156 -3.55 -19.40 -10.47
N GLU A 157 -4.48 -20.32 -10.71
CA GLU A 157 -4.16 -21.69 -11.13
C GLU A 157 -3.59 -21.70 -12.55
N PRO A 158 -2.69 -22.62 -12.90
CA PRO A 158 -2.20 -22.72 -14.27
C PRO A 158 -3.35 -22.88 -15.28
N ALA A 159 -3.38 -22.05 -16.32
CA ALA A 159 -4.41 -22.13 -17.35
C ALA A 159 -4.20 -23.33 -18.27
N GLY A 160 -5.26 -24.10 -18.51
CA GLY A 160 -5.30 -25.09 -19.57
C GLY A 160 -5.27 -24.43 -20.97
N ILE A 161 -5.08 -25.25 -22.02
CA ILE A 161 -4.99 -24.75 -23.42
C ILE A 161 -6.23 -23.95 -23.83
N VAL A 162 -7.43 -24.36 -23.37
CA VAL A 162 -8.69 -23.68 -23.69
C VAL A 162 -8.74 -22.29 -23.04
N GLU A 163 -8.45 -22.20 -21.75
CA GLU A 163 -8.44 -20.93 -21.02
C GLU A 163 -7.37 -19.97 -21.54
N GLN A 164 -6.19 -20.49 -21.92
CA GLN A 164 -5.15 -19.68 -22.57
C GLN A 164 -5.65 -19.11 -23.90
N ARG A 165 -6.40 -19.88 -24.68
CA ARG A 165 -7.01 -19.41 -25.93
C ARG A 165 -8.08 -18.36 -25.67
N GLU A 166 -8.91 -18.53 -24.65
CA GLU A 166 -9.93 -17.56 -24.25
C GLU A 166 -9.29 -16.24 -23.81
N LEU A 167 -8.22 -16.28 -23.00
CA LEU A 167 -7.42 -15.11 -22.64
C LEU A 167 -6.86 -14.40 -23.89
N GLY A 168 -6.28 -15.16 -24.82
CA GLY A 168 -5.78 -14.63 -26.09
C GLY A 168 -6.87 -13.98 -26.96
N GLN A 169 -8.07 -14.56 -26.96
CA GLN A 169 -9.22 -14.00 -27.65
C GLN A 169 -9.68 -12.69 -26.99
N ARG A 170 -9.79 -12.64 -25.66
CA ARG A 170 -10.13 -11.40 -24.93
C ARG A 170 -9.16 -10.26 -25.23
N ILE A 171 -7.86 -10.56 -25.28
CA ILE A 171 -6.82 -9.60 -25.65
C ILE A 171 -7.06 -9.09 -27.09
N SER A 172 -7.31 -10.00 -28.03
CA SER A 172 -7.56 -9.66 -29.43
C SER A 172 -8.82 -8.80 -29.60
N ASP A 173 -9.91 -9.14 -28.90
CA ASP A 173 -11.17 -8.39 -28.91
C ASP A 173 -11.00 -6.97 -28.35
N LEU A 174 -10.25 -6.83 -27.26
CA LEU A 174 -9.93 -5.53 -26.66
C LEU A 174 -9.10 -4.66 -27.62
N LEU A 175 -8.13 -5.25 -28.31
CA LEU A 175 -7.32 -4.57 -29.32
C LEU A 175 -8.18 -4.11 -30.50
N VAL A 176 -9.02 -4.99 -31.04
CA VAL A 176 -9.91 -4.68 -32.17
C VAL A 176 -10.95 -3.64 -31.79
N THR A 177 -11.52 -3.68 -30.59
CA THR A 177 -12.53 -2.71 -30.14
C THR A 177 -11.97 -1.28 -30.11
N ARG A 178 -10.67 -1.13 -29.86
CA ARG A 178 -9.99 0.17 -29.69
C ARG A 178 -9.07 0.57 -30.84
N ALA A 179 -9.03 -0.24 -31.90
CA ALA A 179 -8.21 0.03 -33.07
C ALA A 179 -8.67 1.29 -33.83
N PRO A 180 -7.78 2.06 -34.45
CA PRO A 180 -8.14 3.14 -35.38
C PRO A 180 -9.03 2.64 -36.52
N SER A 181 -9.94 3.45 -37.06
CA SER A 181 -10.96 2.97 -38.01
C SER A 181 -10.46 2.45 -39.37
N ASP A 182 -9.24 2.83 -39.74
CA ASP A 182 -8.56 2.38 -40.96
C ASP A 182 -7.62 1.17 -40.75
N TRP A 183 -7.63 0.53 -39.58
CA TRP A 183 -6.68 -0.53 -39.26
C TRP A 183 -6.81 -1.76 -40.18
N THR A 184 -5.70 -2.29 -40.68
CA THR A 184 -5.64 -3.57 -41.40
C THR A 184 -4.82 -4.60 -40.65
N GLN A 185 -3.82 -4.17 -39.89
CA GLN A 185 -3.04 -5.01 -39.01
C GLN A 185 -2.65 -4.23 -37.75
N LEU A 186 -2.81 -4.86 -36.59
CA LEU A 186 -2.31 -4.38 -35.30
C LEU A 186 -1.10 -5.23 -34.92
N ARG A 187 -0.03 -4.59 -34.44
CA ARG A 187 1.14 -5.27 -33.88
C ARG A 187 1.37 -4.76 -32.48
N VAL A 188 1.18 -5.61 -31.48
CA VAL A 188 1.28 -5.25 -30.07
C VAL A 188 2.37 -6.09 -29.42
N GLY A 189 3.30 -5.42 -28.75
CA GLY A 189 4.34 -6.06 -27.96
C GLY A 189 4.14 -5.72 -26.49
N TYR A 190 4.19 -6.74 -25.63
CA TYR A 190 4.22 -6.58 -24.18
C TYR A 190 5.45 -7.30 -23.62
N ARG A 191 6.13 -6.64 -22.68
CA ARG A 191 7.32 -7.16 -22.01
C ARG A 191 7.19 -6.95 -20.52
N ALA A 192 7.64 -7.91 -19.72
CA ALA A 192 7.54 -7.82 -18.27
C ALA A 192 8.69 -8.53 -17.55
N ALA A 193 9.19 -7.90 -16.50
CA ALA A 193 10.07 -8.46 -15.49
C ALA A 193 9.62 -7.92 -14.14
N GLY A 194 8.98 -8.76 -13.33
CA GLY A 194 8.35 -8.35 -12.08
C GLY A 194 7.27 -7.30 -12.36
N GLN A 195 7.36 -6.17 -11.69
CA GLN A 195 6.49 -5.00 -11.92
C GLN A 195 6.95 -4.08 -13.06
N TYR A 196 8.14 -4.27 -13.63
CA TYR A 196 8.62 -3.46 -14.75
C TYR A 196 8.01 -3.97 -16.06
N THR A 197 7.18 -3.15 -16.71
CA THR A 197 6.45 -3.54 -17.93
C THR A 197 6.58 -2.52 -19.05
N GLU A 198 6.65 -2.99 -20.30
CA GLU A 198 6.57 -2.16 -21.51
C GLU A 198 5.41 -2.66 -22.38
N LEU A 199 4.46 -1.80 -22.74
CA LEU A 199 3.40 -2.08 -23.72
C LEU A 199 3.56 -1.14 -24.91
N ARG A 200 3.62 -1.70 -26.13
CA ARG A 200 3.77 -0.93 -27.37
C ARG A 200 2.86 -1.44 -28.46
N GLY A 201 2.36 -0.53 -29.28
CA GLY A 201 1.51 -0.83 -30.42
C GLY A 201 1.98 -0.14 -31.69
N LYS A 202 1.85 -0.84 -32.82
CA LYS A 202 1.87 -0.27 -34.16
C LYS A 202 0.57 -0.66 -34.85
N VAL A 203 0.05 0.24 -35.68
CA VAL A 203 -1.09 -0.01 -36.56
C VAL A 203 -0.65 0.17 -38.01
N ILE A 204 -1.08 -0.71 -38.89
CA ILE A 204 -1.00 -0.52 -40.34
C ILE A 204 -2.39 -0.12 -40.83
N GLY A 205 -2.47 1.01 -41.53
CA GLY A 205 -3.73 1.53 -42.07
C GLY A 205 -4.14 0.90 -43.40
N LEU A 206 -5.26 1.34 -43.95
CA LEU A 206 -5.71 1.03 -45.32
C LEU A 206 -4.76 1.60 -46.38
N ASP A 207 -4.04 2.67 -46.04
CA ASP A 207 -2.99 3.30 -46.83
C ASP A 207 -1.67 2.50 -46.84
N GLY A 208 -1.57 1.44 -46.05
CA GLY A 208 -0.36 0.63 -45.88
C GLY A 208 0.72 1.28 -45.00
N GLN A 209 0.46 2.46 -44.42
CA GLN A 209 1.42 3.15 -43.57
C GLN A 209 1.44 2.54 -42.16
N VAL A 210 2.64 2.38 -41.61
CA VAL A 210 2.86 1.95 -40.23
C VAL A 210 2.86 3.19 -39.34
N ARG A 211 1.96 3.26 -38.37
CA ARG A 211 1.87 4.34 -37.38
C ARG A 211 2.04 3.81 -35.97
N ASP A 212 2.61 4.64 -35.11
CA ASP A 212 2.57 4.41 -33.66
C ASP A 212 1.12 4.50 -33.18
N TRP A 213 0.76 3.54 -32.33
CA TRP A 213 -0.56 3.49 -31.72
C TRP A 213 -0.39 3.03 -30.28
N ALA A 214 -1.00 3.76 -29.34
CA ALA A 214 -1.03 3.36 -27.94
C ALA A 214 -2.13 2.31 -27.76
N PRO A 215 -1.81 1.03 -27.49
CA PRO A 215 -2.84 0.06 -27.16
C PRO A 215 -3.54 0.43 -25.85
N PRO A 216 -4.76 -0.06 -25.62
CA PRO A 216 -5.45 0.13 -24.34
C PRO A 216 -4.59 -0.39 -23.18
N ALA A 217 -4.47 0.39 -22.10
CA ALA A 217 -3.65 0.03 -20.95
C ALA A 217 -4.14 -1.27 -20.29
N GLU A 218 -5.45 -1.52 -20.37
CA GLU A 218 -6.14 -2.71 -19.89
C GLU A 218 -5.63 -4.01 -20.54
N VAL A 219 -4.98 -3.91 -21.72
CA VAL A 219 -4.31 -5.05 -22.38
C VAL A 219 -3.12 -5.56 -21.56
N ALA A 220 -2.40 -4.66 -20.87
CA ALA A 220 -1.29 -5.07 -20.00
C ALA A 220 -1.77 -5.93 -18.83
N ASP A 221 -2.95 -5.66 -18.29
CA ASP A 221 -3.55 -6.44 -17.21
C ASP A 221 -3.89 -7.86 -17.67
N GLU A 222 -4.52 -7.99 -18.85
CA GLU A 222 -4.82 -9.31 -19.44
C GLU A 222 -3.55 -10.10 -19.76
N PHE A 223 -2.50 -9.43 -20.26
CA PHE A 223 -1.20 -10.07 -20.45
C PHE A 223 -0.56 -10.50 -19.13
N ALA A 224 -0.66 -9.71 -18.06
CA ALA A 224 -0.14 -10.08 -16.75
C ALA A 224 -0.86 -11.30 -16.17
N VAL A 225 -2.19 -11.40 -16.36
CA VAL A 225 -2.98 -12.59 -16.00
C VAL A 225 -2.51 -13.79 -16.81
N LEU A 226 -2.44 -13.67 -18.14
CA LEU A 226 -1.97 -14.76 -19.01
C LEU A 226 -0.57 -15.22 -18.62
N ARG A 227 0.33 -14.28 -18.32
CA ARG A 227 1.71 -14.54 -17.89
C ARG A 227 1.77 -15.36 -16.60
N ALA A 228 0.96 -15.00 -15.61
CA ALA A 228 0.88 -15.73 -14.34
C ALA A 228 0.26 -17.12 -14.52
N ARG A 229 -0.80 -17.23 -15.31
CA ARG A 229 -1.50 -18.49 -15.62
C ARG A 229 -0.65 -19.45 -16.48
N MET A 230 0.35 -18.95 -17.20
CA MET A 230 1.30 -19.74 -17.99
C MET A 230 2.61 -20.06 -17.24
N ALA A 231 2.76 -19.63 -15.99
CA ALA A 231 3.97 -19.86 -15.22
C ALA A 231 4.15 -21.34 -14.88
N HIS A 232 5.39 -21.82 -15.03
CA HIS A 232 5.81 -23.16 -14.67
C HIS A 232 6.71 -23.09 -13.42
N PRO A 233 6.55 -23.98 -12.42
CA PRO A 233 7.26 -23.91 -11.15
C PRO A 233 8.80 -23.97 -11.28
N GLU A 234 9.32 -24.69 -12.27
CA GLU A 234 10.77 -24.83 -12.50
C GLU A 234 11.34 -23.93 -13.61
N ARG A 235 10.49 -23.39 -14.48
CA ARG A 235 10.93 -22.65 -15.69
C ARG A 235 10.55 -21.17 -15.65
N GLY A 236 9.75 -20.76 -14.67
CA GLY A 236 9.15 -19.44 -14.65
C GLY A 236 8.15 -19.25 -15.79
N THR A 237 8.12 -18.04 -16.33
CA THR A 237 7.20 -17.64 -17.42
C THR A 237 7.94 -16.85 -18.49
N TRP A 238 7.26 -16.53 -19.59
CA TRP A 238 7.82 -15.75 -20.69
C TRP A 238 8.14 -14.30 -20.25
N SER A 239 9.13 -13.68 -20.90
CA SER A 239 9.61 -12.31 -20.63
C SER A 239 9.01 -11.28 -21.60
N GLY A 240 8.55 -11.73 -22.76
CA GLY A 240 7.80 -10.91 -23.71
C GLY A 240 6.81 -11.70 -24.54
N VAL A 241 5.86 -10.98 -25.13
CA VAL A 241 4.85 -11.50 -26.05
C VAL A 241 4.61 -10.50 -27.17
N GLN A 242 4.47 -11.00 -28.40
CA GLN A 242 4.05 -10.22 -29.55
C GLN A 242 2.74 -10.79 -30.10
N VAL A 243 1.74 -9.94 -30.21
CA VAL A 243 0.45 -10.24 -30.83
C VAL A 243 0.33 -9.46 -32.12
N ILE A 244 0.02 -10.16 -33.20
CA ILE A 244 -0.32 -9.56 -34.50
C ILE A 244 -1.78 -9.91 -34.80
N VAL A 245 -2.62 -8.91 -34.95
CA VAL A 245 -4.03 -9.07 -35.33
C VAL A 245 -4.22 -8.52 -36.73
N GLU A 246 -4.53 -9.40 -37.69
CA GLU A 246 -4.87 -9.02 -39.06
C GLU A 246 -6.38 -8.96 -39.25
N TYR A 247 -6.84 -7.95 -39.98
CA TYR A 247 -8.23 -7.85 -40.38
C TYR A 247 -8.65 -9.08 -41.22
N PRO A 248 -9.84 -9.66 -41.00
CA PRO A 248 -10.86 -9.21 -40.05
C PRO A 248 -10.62 -9.64 -38.60
N LEU A 249 -9.97 -10.77 -38.34
CA LEU A 249 -9.69 -11.25 -36.96
C LEU A 249 -8.70 -12.44 -36.94
N ARG A 250 -7.63 -12.40 -37.74
CA ARG A 250 -6.57 -13.41 -37.68
C ARG A 250 -5.51 -12.97 -36.70
N ALA A 251 -5.59 -13.49 -35.48
CA ALA A 251 -4.60 -13.24 -34.44
C ALA A 251 -3.49 -14.30 -34.48
N SER A 252 -2.25 -13.86 -34.29
CA SER A 252 -1.10 -14.72 -34.03
C SER A 252 -0.35 -14.18 -32.83
N THR A 253 0.20 -15.09 -32.03
CA THR A 253 0.89 -14.78 -30.78
C THR A 253 2.20 -15.53 -30.73
N SER A 254 3.28 -14.82 -30.42
CA SER A 254 4.60 -15.40 -30.16
C SER A 254 5.10 -14.97 -28.78
N TYR A 255 5.73 -15.90 -28.07
CA TYR A 255 6.28 -15.67 -26.74
C TYR A 255 7.80 -15.71 -26.78
N THR A 256 8.44 -14.81 -26.05
CA THR A 256 9.89 -14.75 -25.87
C THR A 256 10.23 -15.06 -24.43
N PHE A 257 11.03 -16.11 -24.21
CA PHE A 257 11.52 -16.49 -22.88
C PHE A 257 12.90 -15.88 -22.58
N GLU A 258 13.70 -15.64 -23.63
CA GLU A 258 14.97 -14.93 -23.59
C GLU A 258 14.78 -13.41 -23.55
N ASP A 259 15.84 -12.64 -23.85
CA ASP A 259 15.79 -11.18 -23.89
C ASP A 259 14.71 -10.70 -24.87
N PRO A 260 13.63 -10.03 -24.40
CA PRO A 260 12.56 -9.53 -25.27
C PRO A 260 12.96 -8.28 -26.07
N GLY A 261 14.20 -7.81 -25.95
CA GLY A 261 14.74 -6.63 -26.63
C GLY A 261 14.30 -5.33 -25.96
N TRP A 262 14.51 -5.22 -24.64
CA TRP A 262 14.11 -4.08 -23.82
C TRP A 262 14.44 -2.71 -24.42
N ASN A 263 13.55 -1.73 -24.27
CA ASN A 263 13.87 -0.35 -24.68
C ASN A 263 14.72 0.35 -23.62
N SER A 264 14.44 0.04 -22.36
CA SER A 264 15.28 0.43 -21.24
C SER A 264 15.49 -0.80 -20.36
N ALA A 265 16.74 -1.04 -20.00
CA ALA A 265 17.10 -2.20 -19.19
C ALA A 265 16.31 -2.18 -17.88
N PRO A 266 15.63 -3.29 -17.51
CA PRO A 266 14.92 -3.36 -16.24
C PRO A 266 15.90 -3.16 -15.08
N PRO A 267 15.51 -2.43 -14.03
CA PRO A 267 16.37 -2.21 -12.88
C PRO A 267 16.50 -3.51 -12.05
N ARG A 268 17.58 -3.64 -11.30
CA ARG A 268 17.86 -4.81 -10.44
C ARG A 268 16.65 -5.26 -9.59
N PRO A 269 15.90 -4.38 -8.89
CA PRO A 269 14.74 -4.80 -8.11
C PRO A 269 13.65 -5.49 -8.93
N ALA A 270 13.47 -5.11 -10.20
CA ALA A 270 12.49 -5.71 -11.09
C ALA A 270 12.85 -7.17 -11.44
N ILE A 271 14.14 -7.45 -11.64
CA ILE A 271 14.63 -8.83 -11.88
C ILE A 271 14.47 -9.70 -10.63
N LEU A 272 14.75 -9.12 -9.45
CA LEU A 272 14.61 -9.84 -8.19
C LEU A 272 13.15 -10.12 -7.83
N ASP A 273 12.24 -9.19 -8.14
CA ASP A 273 10.79 -9.40 -8.02
C ASP A 273 10.29 -10.44 -9.03
N GLU A 274 10.78 -10.40 -10.27
CA GLU A 274 10.47 -11.39 -11.31
C GLU A 274 10.78 -12.82 -10.85
N LEU A 275 11.98 -13.05 -10.31
CA LEU A 275 12.41 -14.36 -9.86
C LEU A 275 11.73 -14.80 -8.56
N ASN A 276 11.27 -13.84 -7.74
CA ASN A 276 10.46 -14.12 -6.57
C ASN A 276 9.03 -14.54 -6.96
N ARG A 277 8.42 -13.83 -7.93
CA ARG A 277 7.06 -14.10 -8.41
C ARG A 277 6.98 -15.35 -9.29
N PHE A 278 7.98 -15.56 -10.14
CA PHE A 278 8.08 -16.68 -11.06
C PHE A 278 9.41 -17.42 -10.86
N PRO A 279 9.52 -18.21 -9.77
CA PRO A 279 10.69 -19.02 -9.49
C PRO A 279 11.05 -19.92 -10.66
N ARG A 280 12.35 -20.16 -10.82
CA ARG A 280 12.91 -21.02 -11.86
C ARG A 280 14.21 -21.64 -11.38
N SER A 281 14.50 -22.87 -11.82
CA SER A 281 15.77 -23.53 -11.52
C SER A 281 16.93 -22.74 -12.13
N PRO A 282 18.15 -22.80 -11.56
CA PRO A 282 19.30 -22.01 -12.02
C PRO A 282 19.58 -22.12 -13.52
N GLU A 283 19.40 -23.30 -14.11
CA GLU A 283 19.57 -23.59 -15.54
C GLU A 283 18.50 -22.97 -16.45
N HIS A 284 17.35 -22.59 -15.88
CA HIS A 284 16.26 -21.92 -16.58
C HIS A 284 16.25 -20.39 -16.37
N VAL A 285 17.23 -19.84 -15.64
CA VAL A 285 17.41 -18.39 -15.52
C VAL A 285 18.02 -17.84 -16.82
N PRO A 286 17.30 -16.98 -17.58
CA PRO A 286 17.81 -16.43 -18.84
C PRO A 286 19.12 -15.66 -18.66
N ALA A 287 20.01 -15.74 -19.66
CA ALA A 287 21.33 -15.11 -19.60
C ALA A 287 21.25 -13.60 -19.35
N TRP A 288 20.30 -12.91 -19.99
CA TRP A 288 20.12 -11.47 -19.84
C TRP A 288 19.80 -11.02 -18.40
N MET A 289 19.16 -11.87 -17.58
CA MET A 289 18.93 -11.56 -16.16
C MET A 289 20.23 -11.61 -15.35
N ARG A 290 21.11 -12.55 -15.69
CA ARG A 290 22.45 -12.69 -15.08
C ARG A 290 23.36 -11.55 -15.51
N ASP A 291 23.25 -11.10 -16.76
CA ASP A 291 24.01 -9.95 -17.26
C ASP A 291 23.64 -8.64 -16.53
N LEU A 292 22.35 -8.46 -16.20
CA LEU A 292 21.86 -7.30 -15.45
C LEU A 292 22.12 -7.40 -13.93
N VAL A 293 22.26 -8.62 -13.41
CA VAL A 293 22.51 -8.89 -11.99
C VAL A 293 23.69 -9.88 -11.90
N PRO A 294 24.95 -9.40 -12.00
CA PRO A 294 26.13 -10.26 -12.12
C PRO A 294 26.32 -11.24 -10.96
N ASP A 295 25.84 -10.87 -9.77
CA ASP A 295 25.88 -11.62 -8.53
C ASP A 295 24.59 -12.40 -8.25
N LEU A 296 23.75 -12.61 -9.27
CA LEU A 296 22.44 -13.26 -9.15
C LEU A 296 22.54 -14.66 -8.55
N ASP A 297 23.52 -15.47 -8.96
CA ASP A 297 23.68 -16.83 -8.41
C ASP A 297 23.95 -16.79 -6.90
N GLN A 298 24.69 -15.79 -6.41
CA GLN A 298 24.94 -15.61 -4.99
C GLN A 298 23.65 -15.20 -4.25
N VAL A 299 22.85 -14.31 -4.84
CA VAL A 299 21.55 -13.90 -4.29
C VAL A 299 20.58 -15.09 -4.23
N LEU A 300 20.48 -15.87 -5.31
CA LEU A 300 19.61 -17.05 -5.36
C LEU A 300 20.07 -18.14 -4.38
N ALA A 301 21.38 -18.38 -4.27
CA ALA A 301 21.92 -19.32 -3.30
C ALA A 301 21.66 -18.87 -1.84
N ALA A 302 21.72 -17.56 -1.55
CA ALA A 302 21.38 -17.03 -0.24
C ALA A 302 19.89 -17.23 0.09
N ARG A 303 19.00 -16.90 -0.87
CA ARG A 303 17.55 -17.11 -0.72
C ARG A 303 17.17 -18.58 -0.54
N ALA A 304 17.87 -19.49 -1.20
CA ALA A 304 17.60 -20.93 -1.06
C ALA A 304 17.99 -21.50 0.31
N GLN A 305 18.91 -20.85 1.03
CA GLN A 305 19.40 -21.29 2.35
C GLN A 305 18.56 -20.76 3.51
N LEU A 306 17.74 -19.72 3.29
CA LEU A 306 16.99 -19.04 4.33
C LEU A 306 15.48 -19.18 4.11
N ARG A 307 14.72 -19.25 5.20
CA ARG A 307 13.26 -19.29 5.17
C ARG A 307 12.70 -17.89 5.40
N HIS A 308 11.81 -17.43 4.53
CA HIS A 308 11.14 -16.13 4.71
C HIS A 308 9.77 -16.34 5.33
N ALA A 309 9.54 -15.71 6.48
CA ALA A 309 8.26 -15.82 7.19
C ALA A 309 7.17 -15.01 6.50
N ARG A 310 6.04 -15.67 6.22
CA ARG A 310 4.85 -15.07 5.61
C ARG A 310 3.98 -14.41 6.67
N VAL A 311 3.66 -13.13 6.44
CA VAL A 311 2.76 -12.35 7.30
C VAL A 311 1.32 -12.90 7.28
N PHE A 312 0.86 -13.40 6.14
CA PHE A 312 -0.47 -14.01 5.95
C PHE A 312 -0.38 -15.17 4.94
N ASP A 313 -1.38 -16.05 4.91
CA ASP A 313 -1.36 -17.26 4.06
C ASP A 313 -1.86 -17.00 2.66
N ARG A 314 -2.90 -16.17 2.54
CA ARG A 314 -3.51 -15.77 1.28
C ARG A 314 -4.09 -14.37 1.39
N ARG A 315 -4.40 -13.75 0.25
CA ARG A 315 -5.24 -12.55 0.19
C ARG A 315 -6.59 -12.91 -0.41
N GLU A 316 -7.65 -12.29 0.10
CA GLU A 316 -8.92 -12.27 -0.58
C GLU A 316 -8.88 -11.34 -1.80
N PRO A 317 -9.83 -11.47 -2.73
CA PRO A 317 -9.89 -10.66 -3.95
C PRO A 317 -10.01 -9.16 -3.70
N ASP A 318 -10.57 -8.76 -2.55
CA ASP A 318 -10.66 -7.36 -2.09
C ASP A 318 -9.35 -6.83 -1.50
N GLY A 319 -8.30 -7.67 -1.46
CA GLY A 319 -6.98 -7.33 -0.92
C GLY A 319 -6.79 -7.70 0.55
N ARG A 320 -7.86 -8.14 1.25
CA ARG A 320 -7.81 -8.43 2.69
C ARG A 320 -6.91 -9.64 2.98
N PRO A 321 -5.93 -9.53 3.90
CA PRO A 321 -5.09 -10.65 4.27
C PRO A 321 -5.87 -11.69 5.08
N ILE A 322 -5.65 -12.97 4.80
CA ILE A 322 -6.20 -14.10 5.54
C ILE A 322 -5.09 -14.94 6.16
N VAL A 323 -5.32 -15.29 7.43
CA VAL A 323 -4.48 -16.18 8.22
C VAL A 323 -5.32 -17.39 8.63
N GLU A 324 -4.91 -18.56 8.16
CA GLU A 324 -5.53 -19.85 8.46
C GLU A 324 -4.48 -20.76 9.08
N ARG A 325 -4.10 -20.44 10.33
CA ARG A 325 -3.04 -21.13 11.08
C ARG A 325 -3.52 -21.48 12.48
N PRO A 326 -3.01 -22.57 13.09
CA PRO A 326 -3.26 -22.85 14.49
C PRO A 326 -2.81 -21.68 15.39
N PRO A 327 -3.58 -21.30 16.42
CA PRO A 327 -3.17 -20.26 17.36
C PRO A 327 -1.93 -20.70 18.14
N VAL A 328 -1.10 -19.73 18.52
CA VAL A 328 0.01 -19.98 19.45
C VAL A 328 -0.59 -20.28 20.84
N PRO A 329 -0.18 -21.36 21.53
CA PRO A 329 -0.63 -21.65 22.89
C PRO A 329 -0.37 -20.46 23.83
N ALA A 330 -1.34 -20.13 24.68
CA ALA A 330 -1.30 -18.90 25.49
C ALA A 330 -0.08 -18.79 26.41
N ASP A 331 0.41 -19.93 26.91
CA ASP A 331 1.64 -20.06 27.72
C ASP A 331 2.93 -19.80 26.91
N GLN A 332 2.88 -19.92 25.59
CA GLN A 332 4.02 -19.76 24.68
C GLN A 332 4.07 -18.37 24.03
N VAL A 333 2.98 -17.60 24.02
CA VAL A 333 2.91 -16.28 23.34
C VAL A 333 4.02 -15.33 23.82
N ALA A 334 4.26 -15.25 25.13
CA ALA A 334 5.30 -14.39 25.68
C ALA A 334 6.70 -14.79 25.21
N GLY A 335 7.00 -16.09 25.15
CA GLY A 335 8.28 -16.60 24.66
C GLY A 335 8.46 -16.37 23.15
N VAL A 336 7.40 -16.57 22.36
CA VAL A 336 7.44 -16.30 20.91
C VAL A 336 7.66 -14.82 20.63
N LEU A 337 6.96 -13.94 21.33
CA LEU A 337 7.17 -12.49 21.21
C LEU A 337 8.58 -12.09 21.63
N HIS A 338 9.10 -12.65 22.72
CA HIS A 338 10.48 -12.40 23.16
C HIS A 338 11.49 -12.77 22.05
N TYR A 339 11.38 -13.98 21.51
CA TYR A 339 12.24 -14.44 20.41
C TYR A 339 12.20 -13.51 19.21
N LEU A 340 11.00 -13.22 18.71
CA LEU A 340 10.82 -12.44 17.47
C LEU A 340 11.25 -10.98 17.60
N THR A 341 11.22 -10.41 18.82
CA THR A 341 11.58 -9.01 19.08
C THR A 341 13.04 -8.79 19.46
N HIS A 342 13.72 -9.83 19.97
CA HIS A 342 15.12 -9.74 20.43
C HIS A 342 16.13 -10.39 19.49
N ALA A 343 15.69 -10.92 18.34
CA ALA A 343 16.59 -11.44 17.32
C ALA A 343 17.39 -10.32 16.62
N HIS A 344 18.42 -10.71 15.88
CA HIS A 344 19.29 -9.77 15.18
C HIS A 344 18.47 -8.95 14.15
N VAL A 345 18.47 -7.63 14.30
CA VAL A 345 17.80 -6.71 13.36
C VAL A 345 18.66 -6.61 12.12
N LEU A 346 18.15 -7.12 11.01
CA LEU A 346 18.85 -7.18 9.73
C LEU A 346 18.75 -5.85 8.96
N LEU A 347 17.57 -5.23 9.00
CA LEU A 347 17.32 -3.97 8.31
C LEU A 347 16.27 -3.19 9.08
N GLY A 348 16.66 -2.03 9.61
CA GLY A 348 15.74 -1.06 10.19
C GLY A 348 15.30 -0.06 9.12
N GLY A 349 14.00 0.03 8.86
CA GLY A 349 13.39 1.05 8.01
C GLY A 349 12.99 2.29 8.81
N ARG A 350 12.74 3.38 8.08
CA ARG A 350 12.33 4.66 8.65
C ARG A 350 10.81 4.70 8.75
N GLY A 351 10.28 4.80 9.98
CA GLY A 351 8.86 5.02 10.21
C GLY A 351 8.03 3.74 10.35
N TYR A 352 6.72 3.89 10.15
CA TYR A 352 5.73 2.85 10.35
C TYR A 352 4.92 2.63 9.07
N ASP A 353 4.68 1.36 8.75
CA ASP A 353 3.80 0.91 7.69
C ASP A 353 2.33 0.90 8.16
N PRO A 354 1.36 0.98 7.23
CA PRO A 354 -0.05 0.77 7.53
C PRO A 354 -0.32 -0.65 8.05
N ASP A 355 -1.26 -0.77 8.98
CA ASP A 355 -1.75 -2.05 9.47
C ASP A 355 -2.55 -2.78 8.38
N LEU A 356 -2.06 -3.95 7.94
CA LEU A 356 -2.70 -4.70 6.86
C LEU A 356 -4.07 -5.28 7.24
N PHE A 357 -4.34 -5.46 8.54
CA PHE A 357 -5.62 -5.98 9.05
C PHE A 357 -6.58 -4.88 9.45
N VAL A 358 -6.08 -3.65 9.67
CA VAL A 358 -6.86 -2.45 9.97
C VAL A 358 -6.36 -1.25 9.15
N PRO A 359 -6.49 -1.28 7.81
CA PRO A 359 -5.81 -0.33 6.92
C PRO A 359 -6.26 1.13 7.05
N GLU A 360 -7.38 1.40 7.72
CA GLU A 360 -7.84 2.77 7.99
C GLU A 360 -7.21 3.40 9.25
N SER A 361 -6.41 2.65 10.02
CA SER A 361 -5.69 3.20 11.17
C SER A 361 -4.47 4.03 10.74
N ALA A 362 -4.01 4.90 11.64
CA ALA A 362 -2.72 5.54 11.46
C ALA A 362 -1.60 4.48 11.34
N PRO A 363 -0.56 4.70 10.51
CA PRO A 363 0.55 3.76 10.38
C PRO A 363 1.27 3.55 11.72
N ASP A 364 1.33 2.29 12.18
CA ASP A 364 1.93 1.91 13.46
C ASP A 364 2.72 0.58 13.40
N VAL A 365 2.86 -0.03 12.23
CA VAL A 365 3.61 -1.28 12.04
C VAL A 365 5.08 -0.97 11.79
N PRO A 366 6.04 -1.41 12.62
CA PRO A 366 7.45 -1.07 12.40
C PRO A 366 7.97 -1.61 11.07
N ALA A 367 8.56 -0.73 10.26
CA ALA A 367 9.15 -1.09 8.97
C ALA A 367 10.55 -1.70 9.17
N ALA A 368 10.68 -2.91 9.72
CA ALA A 368 11.98 -3.54 9.95
C ALA A 368 11.97 -5.03 9.63
N PHE A 369 13.15 -5.61 9.44
CA PHE A 369 13.37 -7.05 9.26
C PHE A 369 14.38 -7.57 10.27
N SER A 370 14.13 -8.79 10.76
CA SER A 370 14.98 -9.50 11.70
C SER A 370 15.34 -10.89 11.15
N THR A 371 16.42 -11.46 11.69
CA THR A 371 16.88 -12.80 11.36
C THR A 371 17.47 -13.51 12.57
N ASP A 372 17.40 -14.84 12.57
CA ASP A 372 18.16 -15.72 13.48
C ASP A 372 19.23 -16.55 12.75
N GLY A 373 19.51 -16.21 11.49
CA GLY A 373 20.43 -16.94 10.61
C GLY A 373 19.81 -18.12 9.87
N THR A 374 18.55 -18.49 10.16
CA THR A 374 17.79 -19.50 9.40
C THR A 374 16.50 -18.91 8.82
N TRP A 375 15.82 -18.06 9.58
CA TRP A 375 14.61 -17.37 9.19
C TRP A 375 14.85 -15.88 9.03
N ILE A 376 14.15 -15.27 8.07
CA ILE A 376 13.98 -13.82 7.96
C ILE A 376 12.51 -13.51 8.16
N TRP A 377 12.20 -12.52 9.01
CA TRP A 377 10.82 -12.06 9.22
C TRP A 377 10.72 -10.54 9.31
N PRO A 378 9.62 -9.95 8.84
CA PRO A 378 9.34 -8.55 9.09
C PRO A 378 8.84 -8.33 10.52
N ALA A 379 9.09 -7.14 11.07
CA ALA A 379 8.64 -6.71 12.40
C ALA A 379 7.10 -6.61 12.52
N SER A 380 6.39 -6.66 11.39
CA SER A 380 4.94 -6.81 11.37
C SER A 380 4.47 -8.12 11.99
N ILE A 381 5.25 -9.21 11.93
CA ILE A 381 4.88 -10.49 12.55
C ILE A 381 4.77 -10.39 14.08
N PRO A 382 5.82 -9.97 14.83
CA PRO A 382 5.67 -9.78 16.27
C PRO A 382 4.63 -8.69 16.62
N HIS A 383 4.52 -7.63 15.81
CA HIS A 383 3.50 -6.60 16.00
C HIS A 383 2.07 -7.18 15.93
N TYR A 384 1.74 -7.94 14.88
CA TYR A 384 0.40 -8.52 14.72
C TYR A 384 0.09 -9.64 15.73
N LEU A 385 1.10 -10.41 16.15
CA LEU A 385 0.92 -11.36 17.25
C LEU A 385 0.57 -10.63 18.56
N ALA A 386 1.26 -9.53 18.88
CA ALA A 386 1.02 -8.78 20.10
C ALA A 386 -0.32 -8.00 20.07
N LYS A 387 -0.62 -7.33 18.95
CA LYS A 387 -1.77 -6.43 18.81
C LYS A 387 -3.07 -7.18 18.50
N HIS A 388 -3.02 -8.14 17.57
CA HIS A 388 -4.19 -8.81 17.02
C HIS A 388 -4.29 -10.28 17.40
N GLY A 389 -3.28 -10.85 18.08
CA GLY A 389 -3.22 -12.28 18.38
C GLY A 389 -3.03 -13.14 17.12
N ILE A 390 -2.57 -12.56 16.01
CA ILE A 390 -2.42 -13.26 14.74
C ILE A 390 -1.19 -14.19 14.82
N PRO A 391 -1.35 -15.50 14.64
CA PRO A 391 -0.26 -16.45 14.80
C PRO A 391 0.78 -16.35 13.65
N PRO A 392 2.09 -16.41 13.96
CA PRO A 392 3.12 -16.68 12.97
C PRO A 392 2.94 -18.04 12.30
N GLU A 393 3.73 -18.33 11.27
CA GLU A 393 3.73 -19.66 10.65
C GLU A 393 4.05 -20.78 11.65
N ALA A 394 3.32 -21.90 11.55
CA ALA A 394 3.46 -23.01 12.50
C ALA A 394 4.90 -23.56 12.54
N ASP A 395 5.56 -23.65 11.39
CA ASP A 395 6.97 -24.05 11.29
C ASP A 395 7.92 -23.07 12.01
N LEU A 396 7.63 -21.77 11.95
CA LEU A 396 8.41 -20.76 12.66
C LEU A 396 8.19 -20.88 14.17
N VAL A 397 6.96 -21.11 14.61
CA VAL A 397 6.65 -21.34 16.03
C VAL A 397 7.34 -22.60 16.55
N GLU A 398 7.37 -23.68 15.77
CA GLU A 398 8.10 -24.91 16.11
C GLU A 398 9.60 -24.67 16.20
N HIS A 399 10.17 -23.94 15.24
CA HIS A 399 11.57 -23.54 15.24
C HIS A 399 11.93 -22.73 16.50
N ILE A 400 11.11 -21.74 16.85
CA ILE A 400 11.28 -20.94 18.07
C ILE A 400 11.20 -21.81 19.33
N ARG A 401 10.28 -22.78 19.37
CA ARG A 401 10.16 -23.72 20.48
C ARG A 401 11.40 -24.59 20.62
N ALA A 402 11.93 -25.09 19.50
CA ALA A 402 13.16 -25.88 19.47
C ALA A 402 14.37 -25.07 19.95
N ALA A 403 14.39 -23.76 19.70
CA ALA A 403 15.40 -22.82 20.20
C ALA A 403 15.19 -22.38 21.67
N GLY A 404 14.15 -22.88 22.35
CA GLY A 404 13.87 -22.53 23.75
C GLY A 404 13.46 -21.08 23.94
N PHE A 405 12.78 -20.48 22.96
CA PHE A 405 12.28 -19.10 22.98
C PHE A 405 13.35 -18.00 23.14
N THR A 406 14.63 -18.34 22.97
CA THR A 406 15.74 -17.37 22.98
C THR A 406 16.44 -17.38 21.62
N PRO A 407 16.58 -16.23 20.95
CA PRO A 407 17.21 -16.19 19.64
C PRO A 407 18.72 -16.50 19.75
N PRO A 408 19.28 -17.31 18.84
CA PRO A 408 20.71 -17.57 18.80
C PRO A 408 21.47 -16.30 18.38
N PRO A 409 22.75 -16.15 18.78
CA PRO A 409 23.61 -15.11 18.23
C PRO A 409 23.82 -15.35 16.74
N VAL A 410 23.67 -14.29 15.93
CA VAL A 410 23.91 -14.32 14.48
C VAL A 410 25.30 -13.78 14.21
N ASP A 411 26.16 -14.58 13.59
CA ASP A 411 27.49 -14.11 13.18
C ASP A 411 27.42 -13.22 11.92
N ALA A 412 28.51 -12.51 11.65
CA ALA A 412 28.57 -11.58 10.53
C ALA A 412 28.34 -12.26 9.16
N ALA A 413 28.69 -13.54 9.01
CA ALA A 413 28.51 -14.27 7.76
C ALA A 413 27.03 -14.61 7.54
N ALA A 414 26.33 -15.07 8.58
CA ALA A 414 24.89 -15.34 8.56
C ALA A 414 24.08 -14.05 8.38
N ALA A 415 24.49 -12.95 9.02
CA ALA A 415 23.87 -11.63 8.81
C ALA A 415 24.05 -11.14 7.36
N ALA A 416 25.25 -11.24 6.81
CA ALA A 416 25.52 -10.88 5.41
C ALA A 416 24.73 -11.75 4.41
N LEU A 417 24.61 -13.06 4.68
CA LEU A 417 23.79 -13.97 3.89
C LEU A 417 22.31 -13.55 3.92
N ALA A 418 21.79 -13.25 5.11
CA ALA A 418 20.41 -12.82 5.28
C ALA A 418 20.14 -11.46 4.62
N TYR A 419 21.08 -10.52 4.71
CA TYR A 419 20.99 -9.23 4.02
C TYR A 419 20.91 -9.44 2.51
N THR A 420 21.80 -10.26 1.97
CA THR A 420 21.83 -10.61 0.55
C THR A 420 20.54 -11.28 0.09
N ALA A 421 19.97 -12.18 0.91
CA ALA A 421 18.69 -12.82 0.58
C ALA A 421 17.52 -11.82 0.55
N LEU A 422 17.49 -10.90 1.52
CA LEU A 422 16.43 -9.89 1.68
C LEU A 422 16.50 -8.79 0.63
N THR A 423 17.63 -8.08 0.54
CA THR A 423 17.81 -6.91 -0.32
C THR A 423 18.18 -7.30 -1.74
N GLY A 424 18.74 -8.49 -1.89
CA GLY A 424 19.39 -8.89 -3.12
C GLY A 424 20.67 -8.12 -3.39
N GLU A 425 21.32 -7.51 -2.40
CA GLU A 425 22.64 -6.88 -2.53
C GLU A 425 23.70 -7.68 -1.78
N VAL A 426 24.84 -7.96 -2.42
CA VAL A 426 25.95 -8.67 -1.76
C VAL A 426 26.70 -7.73 -0.82
N ALA A 427 26.67 -8.04 0.47
CA ALA A 427 27.35 -7.26 1.50
C ALA A 427 28.88 -7.33 1.38
N ALA A 428 29.56 -6.17 1.32
CA ALA A 428 31.01 -6.08 1.37
C ALA A 428 31.52 -6.19 2.82
N GLY A 429 32.19 -7.30 3.15
CA GLY A 429 32.48 -7.79 4.50
C GLY A 429 33.32 -6.93 5.48
N SER A 430 33.52 -5.62 5.25
CA SER A 430 34.15 -4.74 6.26
C SER A 430 33.42 -3.41 6.52
N ALA A 431 32.52 -2.96 5.64
CA ALA A 431 31.76 -1.72 5.86
C ALA A 431 30.53 -1.96 6.75
N VAL A 432 30.05 -3.19 6.82
CA VAL A 432 28.83 -3.57 7.55
C VAL A 432 29.00 -3.44 9.07
N SER A 433 30.16 -3.80 9.65
CA SER A 433 30.38 -3.68 11.09
C SER A 433 30.33 -2.23 11.59
N ALA A 434 31.05 -1.31 10.94
CA ALA A 434 31.06 0.09 11.37
C ALA A 434 29.72 0.79 11.09
N VAL A 435 29.07 0.45 9.98
CA VAL A 435 27.75 1.01 9.62
C VAL A 435 26.63 0.41 10.48
N ASP A 436 26.71 -0.86 10.89
CA ASP A 436 25.74 -1.48 11.81
C ASP A 436 25.94 -1.01 13.24
N ASP A 437 27.19 -0.84 13.71
CA ASP A 437 27.48 -0.26 15.03
C ASP A 437 26.92 1.17 15.10
N ASP A 438 27.20 2.00 14.09
CA ASP A 438 26.67 3.36 14.02
C ASP A 438 25.13 3.37 13.86
N ARG A 439 24.54 2.45 13.08
CA ARG A 439 23.07 2.38 12.88
C ARG A 439 22.33 1.88 14.12
N ALA A 440 22.87 0.88 14.80
CA ALA A 440 22.32 0.40 16.07
C ALA A 440 22.38 1.51 17.12
N GLU A 441 23.50 2.23 17.18
CA GLU A 441 23.67 3.35 18.10
C GLU A 441 22.76 4.54 17.78
N LEU A 442 22.58 4.90 16.50
CA LEU A 442 21.58 5.89 16.08
C LEU A 442 20.15 5.48 16.45
N ALA A 443 19.80 4.19 16.34
CA ALA A 443 18.50 3.67 16.75
C ALA A 443 18.29 3.78 18.28
N TRP A 444 19.33 3.50 19.08
CA TRP A 444 19.31 3.71 20.52
C TRP A 444 19.17 5.19 20.90
N ILE A 445 19.88 6.10 20.22
CA ILE A 445 19.76 7.54 20.42
C ILE A 445 18.34 8.02 20.07
N ALA A 446 17.77 7.55 18.96
CA ALA A 446 16.40 7.87 18.55
C ALA A 446 15.36 7.36 19.57
N LEU A 447 15.52 6.13 20.06
CA LEU A 447 14.68 5.56 21.10
C LEU A 447 14.77 6.38 22.39
N ALA A 448 15.96 6.72 22.84
CA ALA A 448 16.16 7.52 24.05
C ALA A 448 15.57 8.94 23.93
N LEU A 449 15.67 9.58 22.77
CA LEU A 449 15.03 10.87 22.48
C LEU A 449 13.49 10.77 22.51
N SER A 450 12.95 9.69 21.94
CA SER A 450 11.53 9.38 21.94
C SER A 450 11.00 9.15 23.36
N GLU A 451 11.66 8.30 24.15
CA GLU A 451 11.31 8.01 25.54
C GLU A 451 11.44 9.26 26.44
N ALA A 452 12.35 10.16 26.11
CA ALA A 452 12.50 11.45 26.78
C ALA A 452 11.45 12.50 26.35
N GLY A 453 10.54 12.15 25.42
CA GLY A 453 9.46 13.01 24.94
C GLY A 453 9.96 14.17 24.05
N VAL A 454 11.08 14.00 23.36
CA VAL A 454 11.61 14.99 22.42
C VAL A 454 10.89 14.86 21.08
N SER A 455 10.35 15.96 20.55
CA SER A 455 9.69 15.96 19.24
C SER A 455 10.69 15.58 18.13
N PRO A 456 10.32 14.69 17.18
CA PRO A 456 11.13 14.40 15.99
C PRO A 456 11.41 15.61 15.08
N ARG A 457 10.72 16.74 15.27
CA ARG A 457 11.01 18.01 14.58
C ARG A 457 12.10 18.86 15.24
N ALA A 458 12.44 18.55 16.49
CA ALA A 458 13.45 19.28 17.25
C ALA A 458 14.88 18.84 16.90
N TYR A 459 15.04 17.71 16.23
CA TYR A 459 16.33 17.15 15.87
C TYR A 459 16.33 16.45 14.51
N SER A 460 17.52 16.25 13.97
CA SER A 460 17.79 15.40 12.82
C SER A 460 18.98 14.50 13.15
N LEU A 461 18.85 13.20 12.87
CA LEU A 461 19.97 12.24 12.92
C LEU A 461 20.52 11.92 11.53
N ASP A 462 19.95 12.55 10.49
CA ASP A 462 20.18 12.29 9.08
C ASP A 462 20.92 13.46 8.39
N GLY A 463 21.64 14.27 9.17
CA GLY A 463 22.34 15.45 8.67
C GLY A 463 21.61 16.78 8.89
N PRO A 464 22.06 17.85 8.23
CA PRO A 464 21.67 19.22 8.55
C PRO A 464 20.23 19.52 8.12
N VAL A 465 19.41 19.96 9.08
CA VAL A 465 18.00 20.34 8.85
C VAL A 465 17.73 21.67 9.55
N ASP A 466 17.28 22.66 8.77
CA ASP A 466 16.96 24.00 9.27
C ASP A 466 15.93 23.96 10.41
N GLU A 467 16.11 24.85 11.38
CA GLU A 467 15.29 25.01 12.58
C GLU A 467 15.32 23.81 13.56
N SER A 468 16.28 22.89 13.40
CA SER A 468 16.46 21.71 14.26
C SER A 468 17.91 21.52 14.73
N TRP A 469 18.10 20.69 15.77
CA TRP A 469 19.42 20.20 16.17
C TRP A 469 19.82 18.97 15.34
N SER A 470 20.83 19.12 14.50
CA SER A 470 21.31 18.06 13.62
C SER A 470 22.54 17.36 14.19
N LEU A 471 22.55 16.04 14.09
CA LEU A 471 23.73 15.18 14.24
C LEU A 471 24.17 14.74 12.84
N GLU A 472 25.45 14.93 12.54
CA GLU A 472 26.02 14.70 11.20
C GLU A 472 27.52 14.37 11.26
N GLN A 473 28.11 13.89 10.17
CA GLN A 473 29.57 13.78 10.03
C GLN A 473 30.15 14.97 9.27
N VAL A 474 31.13 15.64 9.87
CA VAL A 474 31.92 16.73 9.25
C VAL A 474 33.40 16.44 9.43
N ASP A 475 34.15 16.40 8.34
CA ASP A 475 35.61 16.19 8.32
C ASP A 475 36.09 14.97 9.12
N GLY A 476 35.31 13.88 9.11
CA GLY A 476 35.63 12.64 9.82
C GLY A 476 35.41 12.69 11.33
N GLN A 477 34.68 13.69 11.83
CA GLN A 477 34.21 13.80 13.21
C GLN A 477 32.69 13.90 13.24
N TRP A 478 32.07 13.49 14.35
CA TRP A 478 30.63 13.68 14.56
C TRP A 478 30.37 15.10 15.06
N GLN A 479 29.42 15.78 14.44
CA GLN A 479 29.04 17.14 14.81
C GLN A 479 27.59 17.16 15.27
N VAL A 480 27.33 17.90 16.35
CA VAL A 480 25.99 18.31 16.75
C VAL A 480 25.90 19.83 16.62
N ALA A 481 24.98 20.31 15.79
CA ALA A 481 24.81 21.74 15.51
C ALA A 481 23.33 22.08 15.30
N GLN A 482 22.97 23.33 15.54
CA GLN A 482 21.66 23.85 15.13
C GLN A 482 21.81 24.55 13.77
N TYR A 483 20.83 24.40 12.89
CA TYR A 483 20.85 25.01 11.56
C TYR A 483 19.78 26.11 11.45
N GLU A 484 20.17 27.27 10.95
CA GLU A 484 19.25 28.36 10.60
C GLU A 484 19.68 28.95 9.25
N ARG A 485 18.79 28.90 8.26
CA ARG A 485 19.03 29.36 6.88
C ARG A 485 20.28 28.71 6.27
N GLY A 486 20.45 27.41 6.49
CA GLY A 486 21.58 26.61 6.01
C GLY A 486 22.92 26.88 6.72
N ARG A 487 22.93 27.66 7.80
CA ARG A 487 24.14 27.96 8.57
C ARG A 487 24.13 27.25 9.91
N ALA A 488 25.18 26.49 10.18
CA ALA A 488 25.41 25.85 11.48
C ALA A 488 25.75 26.90 12.56
N PHE A 489 25.11 26.77 13.72
CA PHE A 489 25.43 27.52 14.94
C PHE A 489 25.40 26.59 16.16
N ALA A 490 26.12 26.99 17.22
CA ALA A 490 26.37 26.14 18.39
C ALA A 490 26.97 24.76 18.05
N ALA A 491 27.70 24.67 16.92
CA ALA A 491 28.32 23.44 16.45
C ALA A 491 29.37 22.94 17.44
N ARG A 492 29.28 21.66 17.77
CA ARG A 492 30.26 20.97 18.62
C ARG A 492 30.61 19.63 18.00
N GLN A 493 31.90 19.36 17.94
CA GLN A 493 32.46 18.16 17.33
C GLN A 493 32.89 17.14 18.39
N PHE A 494 32.76 15.87 18.03
CA PHE A 494 32.97 14.71 18.88
C PHE A 494 33.70 13.61 18.09
N PRO A 495 34.59 12.86 18.75
CA PRO A 495 35.33 11.78 18.12
C PRO A 495 34.48 10.53 17.84
N THR A 496 33.37 10.33 18.55
CA THR A 496 32.53 9.13 18.47
C THR A 496 31.04 9.49 18.38
N LEU A 497 30.26 8.58 17.79
CA LEU A 497 28.80 8.74 17.68
C LEU A 497 28.14 8.71 19.05
N THR A 498 28.58 7.84 19.97
CA THR A 498 28.14 7.78 21.37
C THR A 498 28.20 9.15 22.05
N GLU A 499 29.34 9.84 21.93
CA GLU A 499 29.56 11.13 22.58
C GLU A 499 28.68 12.23 21.96
N ALA A 500 28.54 12.23 20.63
CA ALA A 500 27.64 13.14 19.92
C ALA A 500 26.17 12.90 20.30
N GLY A 501 25.74 11.63 20.35
CA GLY A 501 24.41 11.21 20.76
C GLY A 501 24.07 11.60 22.19
N ALA A 502 24.98 11.35 23.13
CA ALA A 502 24.82 11.74 24.53
C ALA A 502 24.70 13.27 24.68
N TYR A 503 25.50 14.03 23.93
CA TYR A 503 25.40 15.49 23.92
C TYR A 503 24.08 15.99 23.34
N LEU A 504 23.60 15.42 22.23
CA LEU A 504 22.32 15.76 21.62
C LEU A 504 21.15 15.45 22.57
N LEU A 505 21.12 14.26 23.16
CA LEU A 505 20.11 13.82 24.13
C LEU A 505 20.08 14.74 25.35
N GLY A 506 21.25 15.04 25.94
CA GLY A 506 21.36 15.98 27.05
C GLY A 506 20.86 17.38 26.68
N THR A 507 21.24 17.88 25.51
CA THR A 507 20.84 19.20 25.02
C THR A 507 19.32 19.31 24.90
N LEU A 508 18.67 18.31 24.29
CA LEU A 508 17.22 18.36 24.03
C LEU A 508 16.36 18.06 25.27
N THR A 509 16.91 17.37 26.26
CA THR A 509 16.22 17.08 27.52
C THR A 509 16.33 18.20 28.55
N ILE A 510 17.46 18.93 28.56
CA ILE A 510 17.74 20.02 29.50
C ILE A 510 17.11 21.35 29.04
N LEU A 511 16.94 21.58 27.74
CA LEU A 511 16.38 22.84 27.23
C LEU A 511 14.85 22.96 27.47
N PRO A 512 14.33 24.17 27.75
CA PRO A 512 12.89 24.42 27.91
C PRO A 512 12.12 23.98 26.67
N ALA A 513 10.94 23.38 26.85
CA ALA A 513 10.15 22.80 25.76
C ALA A 513 9.77 23.78 24.64
N ARG A 514 9.76 25.10 24.91
CA ARG A 514 9.63 26.15 23.87
C ARG A 514 10.74 26.12 22.81
N ARG A 515 11.88 25.46 23.08
CA ARG A 515 13.00 25.26 22.13
C ARG A 515 13.01 23.88 21.46
N ARG A 516 12.03 23.00 21.76
CA ARG A 516 11.87 21.65 21.15
C ARG A 516 10.80 21.63 20.06
N ALA A 517 10.81 22.64 19.18
CA ALA A 517 9.88 22.80 18.05
C ALA A 517 8.40 23.12 18.40
N GLY A 518 8.17 24.14 19.24
CA GLY A 518 7.07 25.11 19.11
C GLY A 518 5.65 24.70 18.63
N PHE A 519 5.06 23.59 19.07
CA PHE A 519 3.61 23.32 18.90
C PHE A 519 2.87 23.16 20.24
N PRO A 520 1.57 23.55 20.33
CA PRO A 520 0.77 23.37 21.54
C PRO A 520 0.39 21.91 21.78
N ASP A 521 0.32 21.49 23.05
CA ASP A 521 -0.35 20.24 23.46
C ASP A 521 -1.76 20.22 22.85
N ASN A 522 -2.04 19.27 21.95
CA ASN A 522 -3.38 19.08 21.38
C ASN A 522 -4.33 18.57 22.47
N ASN A 523 -4.98 19.50 23.17
CA ASN A 523 -5.98 19.24 24.20
C ASN A 523 -7.35 18.82 23.60
N THR A 524 -7.38 17.85 22.69
CA THR A 524 -8.64 17.27 22.20
C THR A 524 -9.25 16.36 23.27
N VAL A 525 -10.58 16.24 23.30
CA VAL A 525 -11.29 15.42 24.31
C VAL A 525 -10.82 13.97 24.33
N ALA A 526 -10.55 13.37 23.16
CA ALA A 526 -10.01 12.01 23.05
C ALA A 526 -8.61 11.90 23.67
N ALA A 527 -7.68 12.80 23.29
CA ALA A 527 -6.30 12.77 23.78
C ALA A 527 -6.17 13.05 25.29
N LEU A 528 -7.15 13.73 25.90
CA LEU A 528 -7.18 13.95 27.36
C LEU A 528 -7.70 12.71 28.11
N ASN A 529 -8.63 11.95 27.51
CA ASN A 529 -9.20 10.75 28.13
C ASN A 529 -8.24 9.55 28.13
N ASP A 530 -7.25 9.53 27.23
CA ASP A 530 -6.32 8.41 27.08
C ASP A 530 -5.18 8.40 28.14
N TRP A 531 -5.05 9.44 28.96
CA TRP A 531 -4.01 9.45 30.01
C TRP A 531 -4.36 8.48 31.16
N PRO A 532 -3.41 7.65 31.61
CA PRO A 532 -3.66 6.61 32.61
C PRO A 532 -3.95 7.14 34.01
N ILE A 533 -3.65 8.41 34.28
CA ILE A 533 -3.92 9.10 35.54
C ILE A 533 -4.77 10.34 35.24
N GLN A 534 -5.98 10.37 35.80
CA GLN A 534 -6.95 11.44 35.57
C GLN A 534 -7.08 12.35 36.81
N PRO A 535 -7.42 13.64 36.63
CA PRO A 535 -7.71 14.54 37.74
C PRO A 535 -8.97 14.07 38.47
N LEU A 536 -8.92 14.07 39.80
CA LEU A 536 -10.07 13.72 40.64
C LEU A 536 -11.13 14.83 40.66
N PRO A 537 -12.37 14.52 41.09
CA PRO A 537 -13.42 15.53 41.22
C PRO A 537 -12.95 16.75 42.03
N GLY A 538 -13.08 17.94 41.44
CA GLY A 538 -12.65 19.20 42.06
C GLY A 538 -11.21 19.61 41.74
N GLU A 539 -10.42 18.77 41.05
CA GLU A 539 -9.13 19.15 40.49
C GLU A 539 -9.28 19.88 39.14
N PRO A 540 -8.30 20.75 38.78
CA PRO A 540 -8.24 21.32 37.44
C PRO A 540 -8.16 20.24 36.36
N PRO A 541 -8.75 20.47 35.17
CA PRO A 541 -8.67 19.53 34.07
C PRO A 541 -7.23 19.39 33.55
N LEU A 542 -6.95 18.29 32.83
CA LEU A 542 -5.63 18.04 32.23
C LEU A 542 -5.15 19.15 31.28
N THR A 543 -6.05 20.01 30.79
CA THR A 543 -5.66 21.20 30.00
C THR A 543 -4.86 22.23 30.79
N LEU A 544 -4.80 22.13 32.13
CA LEU A 544 -3.89 22.92 32.97
C LEU A 544 -2.41 22.61 32.66
N PHE A 545 -2.11 21.40 32.17
CA PHE A 545 -0.75 20.97 31.90
C PHE A 545 -0.41 21.20 30.44
N THR A 546 0.86 21.50 30.19
CA THR A 546 1.52 21.34 28.89
C THR A 546 2.70 20.38 29.07
N HIS A 547 3.12 19.68 28.01
CA HIS A 547 4.22 18.70 28.06
C HIS A 547 3.97 17.54 29.04
N LYS A 548 2.74 17.00 28.99
CA LYS A 548 2.32 15.86 29.81
C LYS A 548 3.19 14.64 29.51
N ARG A 549 3.64 13.95 30.55
CA ARG A 549 4.37 12.69 30.44
C ARG A 549 4.16 11.82 31.68
N THR A 550 4.23 10.51 31.52
CA THR A 550 4.40 9.61 32.66
C THR A 550 5.80 9.81 33.25
N ALA A 551 5.87 9.87 34.57
CA ALA A 551 7.12 10.04 35.30
C ALA A 551 7.06 9.28 36.63
N TRP A 552 8.19 9.24 37.34
CA TRP A 552 8.27 8.67 38.68
C TRP A 552 8.68 9.77 39.67
N LEU A 553 7.92 9.92 40.75
CA LEU A 553 8.36 10.61 41.96
C LEU A 553 9.13 9.62 42.81
N LEU A 554 10.43 9.84 42.91
CA LEU A 554 11.32 8.95 43.66
C LEU A 554 11.18 9.13 45.18
N GLU A 555 11.49 8.09 45.94
CA GLU A 555 11.62 8.15 47.39
C GLU A 555 12.49 9.33 47.86
N GLY A 556 12.08 9.96 48.95
CA GLY A 556 12.74 11.12 49.55
C GLY A 556 12.36 12.46 48.93
N ARG A 557 11.66 12.49 47.77
CA ARG A 557 11.21 13.75 47.16
C ARG A 557 10.12 14.41 48.00
N GLU A 558 10.18 15.72 48.09
CA GLU A 558 9.12 16.54 48.68
C GLU A 558 8.20 17.07 47.59
N ILE A 559 6.92 17.17 47.93
CA ILE A 559 5.86 17.73 47.09
C ILE A 559 4.97 18.62 47.95
N ILE A 560 4.36 19.63 47.34
CA ILE A 560 3.42 20.55 48.01
C ILE A 560 2.04 20.51 47.37
N ARG A 561 1.01 20.85 48.15
CA ARG A 561 -0.37 20.94 47.70
C ARG A 561 -1.10 22.09 48.39
N HIS A 562 -1.92 22.81 47.63
CA HIS A 562 -2.96 23.69 48.17
C HIS A 562 -4.32 23.01 47.98
N GLY A 563 -4.98 22.64 49.08
CA GLY A 563 -6.27 21.95 49.05
C GLY A 563 -6.33 20.68 49.89
N THR A 564 -7.51 20.07 49.97
CA THR A 564 -7.79 18.91 50.83
C THR A 564 -7.07 17.64 50.39
N ALA A 565 -6.94 16.66 51.28
CA ALA A 565 -6.32 15.37 50.98
C ALA A 565 -7.13 14.45 50.03
N ASP A 566 -8.34 14.85 49.63
CA ASP A 566 -9.20 14.06 48.73
C ASP A 566 -8.84 14.21 47.24
N GLY A 567 -7.97 15.16 46.89
CA GLY A 567 -7.49 15.33 45.53
C GLY A 567 -6.12 14.70 45.29
N ASN A 568 -5.66 14.75 44.03
CA ASN A 568 -4.44 14.09 43.58
C ASN A 568 -3.43 15.01 42.87
N LEU A 569 -3.67 16.33 42.83
CA LEU A 569 -2.74 17.31 42.25
C LEU A 569 -1.73 17.81 43.28
N VAL A 570 -0.45 17.74 42.94
CA VAL A 570 0.67 18.24 43.76
C VAL A 570 1.70 18.96 42.89
N PHE A 571 2.57 19.76 43.51
CA PHE A 571 3.58 20.56 42.86
C PHE A 571 4.96 20.32 43.46
N ALA A 572 6.00 20.71 42.73
CA ALA A 572 7.37 20.71 43.23
C ALA A 572 7.53 21.61 44.48
N PRO A 573 8.47 21.31 45.41
CA PRO A 573 8.44 21.83 46.78
C PRO A 573 8.80 23.32 46.94
N ASN A 574 9.10 24.01 45.83
CA ASN A 574 9.47 25.43 45.77
C ASN A 574 8.59 26.21 44.79
N THR A 575 7.42 25.70 44.45
CA THR A 575 6.49 26.37 43.55
C THR A 575 5.67 27.43 44.30
N THR A 576 5.59 28.64 43.75
CA THR A 576 4.74 29.72 44.27
C THR A 576 3.31 29.59 43.77
N PHE A 577 2.32 30.12 44.51
CA PHE A 577 0.91 30.02 44.11
C PHE A 577 0.62 30.54 42.68
N PRO A 578 1.16 31.69 42.24
CA PRO A 578 0.98 32.15 40.85
C PRO A 578 1.60 31.24 39.78
N GLU A 579 2.63 30.47 40.12
CA GLU A 579 3.18 29.48 39.18
C GLU A 579 2.28 28.24 39.06
N MET A 580 1.42 27.97 40.04
CA MET A 580 0.53 26.79 40.04
C MET A 580 -0.68 26.97 39.11
N SER A 581 -1.03 28.20 38.72
CA SER A 581 -2.21 28.51 37.90
C SER A 581 -3.52 27.94 38.46
N LEU A 582 -3.63 27.85 39.78
CA LEU A 582 -4.85 27.41 40.47
C LEU A 582 -5.89 28.55 40.53
N ARG A 583 -7.15 28.24 40.82
CA ARG A 583 -8.15 29.28 41.02
C ARG A 583 -7.80 30.15 42.24
N PRO A 584 -7.97 31.48 42.20
CA PRO A 584 -7.57 32.38 43.29
C PRO A 584 -8.16 32.05 44.67
N ASP A 585 -9.36 31.47 44.73
CA ASP A 585 -9.98 31.04 46.00
C ASP A 585 -9.16 29.95 46.72
N ARG A 586 -8.40 29.13 45.98
CA ARG A 586 -7.50 28.11 46.55
C ARG A 586 -6.27 28.67 47.25
N GLU A 587 -6.00 29.97 47.13
CA GLU A 587 -4.91 30.60 47.87
C GLU A 587 -5.18 30.58 49.39
N SER A 588 -6.46 30.55 49.76
CA SER A 588 -6.91 30.41 51.15
C SER A 588 -6.94 28.97 51.66
N ASP A 589 -6.77 27.97 50.78
CA ASP A 589 -6.70 26.57 51.19
C ASP A 589 -5.39 26.31 51.96
N PRO A 590 -5.40 25.43 52.98
CA PRO A 590 -4.19 25.07 53.70
C PRO A 590 -3.15 24.44 52.75
N THR A 591 -1.91 24.88 52.92
CA THR A 591 -0.75 24.32 52.21
C THR A 591 -0.23 23.11 52.98
N HIS A 592 -0.19 21.97 52.30
CA HIS A 592 0.36 20.75 52.84
C HIS A 592 1.67 20.39 52.13
N ARG A 593 2.61 19.82 52.89
CA ARG A 593 3.88 19.28 52.38
C ARG A 593 3.93 17.79 52.65
N TYR A 594 4.30 17.02 51.64
CA TYR A 594 4.44 15.58 51.77
C TYR A 594 5.84 15.13 51.34
N ARG A 595 6.34 14.08 51.99
CA ARG A 595 7.52 13.35 51.56
C ARG A 595 7.11 12.03 50.94
N VAL A 596 7.64 11.76 49.76
CA VAL A 596 7.50 10.48 49.06
C VAL A 596 8.35 9.44 49.78
N THR A 597 7.74 8.34 50.21
CA THR A 597 8.39 7.27 50.99
C THR A 597 8.67 6.00 50.18
N ARG A 598 8.18 5.95 48.94
CA ARG A 598 8.47 4.93 47.93
C ARG A 598 8.16 5.50 46.56
N ASP A 599 8.79 4.95 45.53
CA ASP A 599 8.61 5.43 44.16
C ASP A 599 7.12 5.39 43.74
N LEU A 600 6.65 6.52 43.20
CA LEU A 600 5.26 6.72 42.77
C LEU A 600 5.21 7.05 41.29
N PRO A 601 4.47 6.28 40.47
CA PRO A 601 4.20 6.67 39.09
C PRO A 601 3.22 7.84 39.09
N VAL A 602 3.50 8.86 38.29
CA VAL A 602 2.72 10.10 38.22
C VAL A 602 2.56 10.56 36.79
N LEU A 603 1.54 11.38 36.55
CA LEU A 603 1.46 12.19 35.34
C LEU A 603 2.08 13.55 35.66
N ALA A 604 3.22 13.86 35.03
CA ALA A 604 3.93 15.11 35.21
C ALA A 604 3.63 16.07 34.05
N GLY A 605 3.64 17.37 34.31
CA GLY A 605 3.57 18.39 33.28
C GLY A 605 3.92 19.77 33.84
N THR A 606 3.90 20.76 32.95
CA THR A 606 4.10 22.17 33.33
C THR A 606 2.78 22.90 33.31
N THR A 607 2.48 23.70 34.33
CA THR A 607 1.24 24.50 34.34
C THR A 607 1.27 25.56 33.24
N VAL A 608 0.17 25.68 32.50
CA VAL A 608 -0.03 26.77 31.52
C VAL A 608 -0.49 28.05 32.22
N PRO A 609 -0.32 29.24 31.63
CA PRO A 609 -0.93 30.46 32.15
C PRO A 609 -2.46 30.34 32.20
N TRP A 610 -3.06 30.48 33.39
CA TRP A 610 -4.50 30.40 33.60
C TRP A 610 -4.92 31.26 34.80
N HIS A 611 -6.19 31.65 34.92
CA HIS A 611 -6.72 32.51 36.00
C HIS A 611 -5.93 33.82 36.24
N ASN A 612 -5.42 34.46 35.18
CA ASN A 612 -4.52 35.64 35.25
C ASN A 612 -3.22 35.38 36.01
N GLN A 613 -2.78 34.13 36.09
CA GLN A 613 -1.51 33.72 36.68
C GLN A 613 -0.55 33.25 35.58
N PRO A 614 0.77 33.44 35.78
CA PRO A 614 1.78 33.14 34.75
C PRO A 614 1.98 31.64 34.48
N GLY A 615 1.62 30.76 35.41
CA GLY A 615 1.94 29.33 35.32
C GLY A 615 3.45 29.07 35.35
N GLY A 616 3.87 27.91 34.84
CA GLY A 616 5.28 27.52 34.74
C GLY A 616 5.77 26.57 35.83
N ALA A 617 4.91 26.16 36.77
CA ALA A 617 5.25 25.17 37.78
C ALA A 617 5.37 23.75 37.22
N THR A 618 6.26 22.95 37.81
CA THR A 618 6.22 21.49 37.66
C THR A 618 5.11 20.94 38.55
N ALA A 619 4.10 20.35 37.91
CA ALA A 619 2.95 19.76 38.56
C ALA A 619 2.91 18.24 38.31
N TYR A 620 2.34 17.52 39.27
CA TYR A 620 2.18 16.06 39.23
C TYR A 620 0.74 15.69 39.61
N LEU A 621 0.14 14.79 38.85
CA LEU A 621 -1.07 14.07 39.24
C LEU A 621 -0.69 12.69 39.75
N LEU A 622 -1.11 12.38 40.97
CA LEU A 622 -0.95 11.08 41.59
C LEU A 622 -2.06 10.11 41.14
N PRO A 623 -1.81 8.78 41.14
CA PRO A 623 -2.81 7.80 40.72
C PRO A 623 -4.06 7.75 41.61
N HIS A 624 -3.91 8.11 42.89
CA HIS A 624 -4.98 8.06 43.90
C HIS A 624 -5.00 9.37 44.72
N PRO A 625 -6.06 9.62 45.51
CA PRO A 625 -6.09 10.75 46.45
C PRO A 625 -4.93 10.72 47.44
N ILE A 626 -4.55 11.88 47.97
CA ILE A 626 -3.55 11.96 49.06
C ILE A 626 -3.94 11.09 50.26
N THR A 627 -5.23 11.02 50.63
CA THR A 627 -5.71 10.15 51.72
C THR A 627 -5.33 8.69 51.52
N HIS A 628 -5.41 8.19 50.28
CA HIS A 628 -5.00 6.83 49.94
C HIS A 628 -3.48 6.66 50.07
N HIS A 629 -2.71 7.63 49.60
CA HIS A 629 -1.25 7.58 49.65
C HIS A 629 -0.68 7.71 51.08
N LEU A 630 -1.36 8.44 51.97
CA LEU A 630 -1.06 8.47 53.40
C LEU A 630 -1.41 7.13 54.06
N ALA A 631 -2.59 6.57 53.77
CA ALA A 631 -3.06 5.32 54.36
C ALA A 631 -2.20 4.11 53.96
N ASN A 632 -1.74 4.07 52.72
CA ASN A 632 -0.87 2.99 52.21
C ASN A 632 0.63 3.25 52.45
N GLY A 633 0.97 4.36 53.12
CA GLY A 633 2.32 4.73 53.51
C GLY A 633 3.25 5.09 52.36
N SER A 634 2.72 5.49 51.20
CA SER A 634 3.53 5.97 50.07
C SER A 634 3.81 7.47 50.06
N LEU A 635 3.08 8.22 50.90
CA LEU A 635 3.40 9.57 51.30
C LEU A 635 3.39 9.68 52.83
N THR A 636 4.22 10.57 53.35
CA THR A 636 4.16 11.02 54.76
C THR A 636 3.94 12.52 54.80
N ASP A 637 2.98 12.97 55.60
CA ASP A 637 2.76 14.39 55.86
C ASP A 637 3.91 14.97 56.69
N ILE A 638 4.52 16.04 56.19
CA ILE A 638 5.61 16.79 56.81
C ILE A 638 5.26 18.28 56.97
N THR A 639 3.97 18.62 56.89
CA THR A 639 3.45 19.96 57.11
C THR A 639 3.80 20.40 58.53
N THR A 640 4.39 21.59 58.67
CA THR A 640 4.91 22.14 59.94
C THR A 640 4.11 23.35 60.41
#